data_AF-A0A0N1DEW5-F1
#
_entry.id   AF-A0A0N1DEW5-F1
#
_cell.length_a   1.000
_cell.length_b   1.000
_cell.length_c   1.000
_cell.angle_alpha   90.00
_cell.angle_beta   90.00
_cell.angle_gamma   90.00
#
_symmetry.space_group_name_H-M   'P 1'
#
loop_
_entity.id
_entity.type
_entity.pdbx_description
1 polymer ?
#
loop_
_entity_poly.entity_id
_entity_poly.type
_entity_poly.pdbx_seq_one_letter_code
_entity_poly.pdbx_strand_id
1 'polypeptide(L)'
;MFEAARFGDEIAHTSALGGFLIGAALGIALIATVAIATFTCGFGVALLAGLAAGVGGSLLTAAGEAIGSMFSSPSGTIVTASDNVFINSRKAAHVEKSIGACDKHPGPVQVAEGSTNVFINGTAAARKGDKITCGAKISSGSGDVYIGGGTHRYLPVDDEIPGWLRTTVDILMAVAGGAGGIAKLITAGTQAGMKATMPCVLRFTAGFVAGGVAGRYIVGPAIERAVGGLVGNPVDATTGRKVIPDEPDFSLPGLMPIEWSRFYASDLTVDSVLGRGWVLPWEQSLRRSGSFVYLIDNQGRSVPFVDVPPGDRIYNPHEQVYLVRTEGGHYLLQTLDNIFFYFGEVPDDNVPVPLQRIENALGHFLHFTHTVEGTLTDISATGGVRVHLHYDNPLGRLTDVKRIVDNQAVETMVQYRYDDNGQLIEVINRNSDSVRRFSYADGVMASHSNALGLTCNYRWETIGEQPRVVEHWTSDGEHFHFRYDVKARTTWVTDVLGREAEIHYNDDHRVIASRDFGGEHYVIDIDDSGNMTGLTLPDGNTVELKYDDYARLVEETDPLRRKIKYQYHHLTTLVTQVDYPDGSTWKARYDAKGNLIAEVDALGNKTEYLNSDDGLPHTVIDATQKSKYLWWNTLAQVERFQDCSGKNTLYRFDERHHLIAVTDALNQTTTLERKPDGEVLRIQHPDGSAESFTYNALGQVLTHTDGKGQTTRLLRTARGLPSSRQDAKGQRIRYEYDQAIRLTALVNENNAAYQFAYDASDRLIEEKRIDNLTRRFSYNLGGHLTRVEEIGYGERAERPQRHTEFERDTIGRLLAKLNADARQDYTYDDGDRLLSIERQPTAHGKKLGVSEEKLDFSYDLLGRLIKETTPQGALSYDYDPLSNLTTLTLPTGQHLNHL
;
A
#
# COMPACT_ATOMS: atom_id res chain seq x y z
N MET A 1 -6.86 28.56 4.39
CA MET A 1 -7.62 29.23 5.47
C MET A 1 -8.86 28.41 5.72
N PHE A 2 -9.24 28.22 6.99
CA PHE A 2 -10.35 27.34 7.37
C PHE A 2 -11.52 28.17 7.89
N GLU A 3 -12.75 27.71 7.64
CA GLU A 3 -13.96 28.39 8.12
C GLU A 3 -13.89 28.58 9.63
N ALA A 4 -14.20 29.79 10.10
CA ALA A 4 -14.19 30.09 11.53
C ALA A 4 -15.27 29.29 12.28
N ALA A 5 -14.92 28.66 13.39
CA ALA A 5 -15.88 27.96 14.23
C ALA A 5 -16.58 28.92 15.20
N ARG A 6 -17.85 28.64 15.49
CA ARG A 6 -18.72 29.50 16.30
C ARG A 6 -19.61 28.69 17.22
N PHE A 7 -20.18 29.35 18.21
CA PHE A 7 -21.26 28.82 19.04
C PHE A 7 -22.38 28.23 18.18
N GLY A 8 -22.75 26.99 18.46
CA GLY A 8 -23.75 26.18 17.79
C GLY A 8 -23.27 25.50 16.50
N ASP A 9 -22.00 25.69 16.09
CA ASP A 9 -21.48 24.95 14.95
C ASP A 9 -21.36 23.46 15.33
N GLU A 10 -21.64 22.59 14.36
CA GLU A 10 -21.72 21.15 14.54
C GLU A 10 -20.33 20.58 14.86
N ILE A 11 -20.28 19.60 15.74
CA ILE A 11 -19.12 18.71 15.91
C ILE A 11 -19.49 17.35 15.34
N ALA A 12 -18.54 16.61 14.80
CA ALA A 12 -18.77 15.29 14.23
C ALA A 12 -17.64 14.32 14.56
N HIS A 13 -18.00 13.09 14.89
CA HIS A 13 -17.06 11.98 14.92
C HIS A 13 -16.93 11.40 13.53
N THR A 14 -15.71 11.03 13.15
CA THR A 14 -15.52 10.21 11.95
C THR A 14 -15.82 8.74 12.27
N SER A 15 -16.06 7.94 11.25
CA SER A 15 -16.12 6.49 11.40
C SER A 15 -14.72 5.89 11.35
N ALA A 16 -13.73 6.52 11.99
CA ALA A 16 -12.33 6.09 11.93
C ALA A 16 -12.16 4.65 12.43
N LEU A 17 -12.82 4.27 13.53
CA LEU A 17 -12.82 2.87 14.01
C LEU A 17 -13.47 1.92 13.01
N GLY A 18 -14.62 2.30 12.43
CA GLY A 18 -15.29 1.47 11.43
C GLY A 18 -14.46 1.29 10.16
N GLY A 19 -13.86 2.37 9.67
CA GLY A 19 -12.91 2.37 8.55
C GLY A 19 -11.63 1.61 8.85
N PHE A 20 -11.09 1.72 10.07
CA PHE A 20 -9.95 0.95 10.55
C PHE A 20 -10.28 -0.53 10.62
N LEU A 21 -11.44 -0.93 11.14
CA LEU A 21 -11.85 -2.33 11.20
C LEU A 21 -12.13 -2.91 9.80
N ILE A 22 -12.62 -2.10 8.86
CA ILE A 22 -12.70 -2.47 7.44
C ILE A 22 -11.29 -2.62 6.84
N GLY A 23 -10.40 -1.67 7.10
CA GLY A 23 -9.01 -1.71 6.62
C GLY A 23 -8.21 -2.87 7.20
N ALA A 24 -8.42 -3.20 8.47
CA ALA A 24 -7.83 -4.35 9.15
C ALA A 24 -8.47 -5.67 8.71
N ALA A 25 -9.78 -5.69 8.46
CA ALA A 25 -10.47 -6.83 7.87
C ALA A 25 -9.95 -7.17 6.47
N LEU A 26 -9.78 -6.14 5.63
CA LEU A 26 -9.17 -6.26 4.31
C LEU A 26 -7.69 -6.62 4.44
N GLY A 27 -6.95 -5.98 5.35
CA GLY A 27 -5.53 -6.20 5.61
C GLY A 27 -5.21 -7.61 6.10
N ILE A 28 -6.01 -8.18 7.02
CA ILE A 28 -5.86 -9.56 7.49
C ILE A 28 -6.14 -10.57 6.37
N ALA A 29 -6.99 -10.24 5.39
CA ALA A 29 -7.14 -11.02 4.16
C ALA A 29 -5.99 -10.77 3.15
N LEU A 30 -5.41 -9.56 3.15
CA LEU A 30 -4.34 -9.09 2.25
C LEU A 30 -2.92 -9.48 2.70
N ILE A 31 -2.71 -9.94 3.94
CA ILE A 31 -1.42 -10.44 4.44
C ILE A 31 -0.91 -11.62 3.58
N ALA A 32 -1.74 -12.15 2.68
CA ALA A 32 -1.35 -13.16 1.72
C ALA A 32 -1.62 -12.82 0.24
N THR A 33 -2.14 -11.63 -0.08
CA THR A 33 -2.52 -11.24 -1.46
C THR A 33 -2.27 -9.76 -1.76
N VAL A 34 -1.00 -9.35 -1.88
CA VAL A 34 -0.65 -8.04 -2.44
C VAL A 34 -0.48 -8.18 -3.96
N ALA A 35 -1.58 -8.07 -4.71
CA ALA A 35 -1.51 -7.83 -6.16
C ALA A 35 -2.69 -7.03 -6.76
N ILE A 36 -3.88 -6.97 -6.12
CA ILE A 36 -5.08 -6.51 -6.86
C ILE A 36 -5.36 -4.99 -6.82
N ALA A 37 -4.81 -4.21 -5.89
CA ALA A 37 -5.27 -2.82 -5.77
C ALA A 37 -4.72 -1.86 -6.84
N THR A 38 -3.63 -2.18 -7.54
CA THR A 38 -2.91 -1.21 -8.39
C THR A 38 -3.39 -1.13 -9.84
N PHE A 39 -4.09 -2.13 -10.38
CA PHE A 39 -4.39 -2.16 -11.83
C PHE A 39 -5.82 -1.79 -12.24
N THR A 40 -6.74 -1.54 -11.31
CA THR A 40 -8.13 -1.18 -11.68
C THR A 40 -8.70 0.04 -10.98
N CYS A 41 -8.06 0.55 -9.92
CA CYS A 41 -8.55 1.72 -9.18
C CYS A 41 -7.66 2.94 -9.47
N GLY A 42 -7.93 3.64 -10.57
CA GLY A 42 -7.31 4.93 -10.85
C GLY A 42 -7.42 5.89 -9.66
N PHE A 43 -6.26 6.35 -9.18
CA PHE A 43 -5.88 7.70 -8.73
C PHE A 43 -6.78 8.56 -7.81
N GLY A 44 -8.03 8.22 -7.51
CA GLY A 44 -8.99 9.15 -6.89
C GLY A 44 -8.96 9.23 -5.36
N VAL A 45 -8.51 8.18 -4.65
CA VAL A 45 -8.45 8.20 -3.17
C VAL A 45 -7.05 8.58 -2.68
N ALA A 46 -6.01 8.23 -3.44
CA ALA A 46 -4.62 8.57 -3.13
C ALA A 46 -4.35 10.08 -3.25
N LEU A 47 -5.08 10.83 -4.10
CA LEU A 47 -4.82 12.26 -4.30
C LEU A 47 -5.21 13.14 -3.09
N LEU A 48 -6.14 12.72 -2.23
CA LEU A 48 -6.51 13.47 -1.03
C LEU A 48 -5.64 13.16 0.20
N ALA A 49 -4.91 12.04 0.18
CA ALA A 49 -3.89 11.68 1.18
C ALA A 49 -2.45 11.96 0.70
N GLY A 50 -2.24 12.13 -0.60
CA GLY A 50 -0.95 12.10 -1.30
C GLY A 50 -0.04 13.31 -1.15
N LEU A 51 -0.20 14.13 -0.11
CA LEU A 51 0.78 15.14 0.28
C LEU A 51 1.39 14.90 1.67
N ALA A 52 1.08 13.78 2.33
CA ALA A 52 1.76 13.38 3.54
C ALA A 52 1.89 11.86 3.65
N ALA A 53 3.13 11.41 3.89
CA ALA A 53 3.52 10.08 4.36
C ALA A 53 3.64 8.95 3.31
N GLY A 54 4.87 8.73 2.84
CA GLY A 54 5.28 7.42 2.35
C GLY A 54 5.47 6.46 3.53
N VAL A 55 4.60 5.46 3.70
CA VAL A 55 4.66 4.46 4.79
C VAL A 55 3.87 3.19 4.40
N GLY A 56 4.55 2.07 4.14
CA GLY A 56 3.92 0.74 3.97
C GLY A 56 3.63 0.10 5.33
N GLY A 57 2.45 -0.50 5.49
CA GLY A 57 1.87 -0.94 6.77
C GLY A 57 0.84 0.06 7.30
N SER A 58 1.25 1.33 7.43
CA SER A 58 0.28 2.40 7.68
C SER A 58 -0.56 2.75 6.46
N LEU A 59 -0.28 2.21 5.27
CA LEU A 59 -1.05 2.49 4.05
C LEU A 59 -2.43 1.82 4.05
N LEU A 60 -2.58 0.61 4.60
CA LEU A 60 -3.87 -0.10 4.68
C LEU A 60 -4.72 0.41 5.84
N THR A 61 -4.11 0.67 6.99
CA THR A 61 -4.76 1.34 8.11
C THR A 61 -5.03 2.80 7.78
N ALA A 62 -4.15 3.53 7.09
CA ALA A 62 -4.44 4.88 6.60
C ALA A 62 -5.44 4.87 5.45
N ALA A 63 -5.52 3.84 4.61
CA ALA A 63 -6.59 3.70 3.62
C ALA A 63 -7.93 3.43 4.31
N GLY A 64 -7.95 2.56 5.33
CA GLY A 64 -9.10 2.33 6.19
C GLY A 64 -9.52 3.57 6.97
N GLU A 65 -8.57 4.30 7.56
CA GLU A 65 -8.78 5.58 8.24
C GLU A 65 -9.20 6.67 7.25
N ALA A 66 -8.66 6.69 6.02
CA ALA A 66 -9.07 7.61 4.97
C ALA A 66 -10.53 7.33 4.55
N ILE A 67 -10.89 6.06 4.33
CA ILE A 67 -12.26 5.62 4.11
C ILE A 67 -13.13 6.02 5.30
N GLY A 68 -12.71 5.75 6.53
CA GLY A 68 -13.42 6.12 7.76
C GLY A 68 -13.60 7.63 7.89
N SER A 69 -12.62 8.43 7.47
CA SER A 69 -12.65 9.89 7.49
C SER A 69 -13.54 10.49 6.39
N MET A 70 -13.80 9.74 5.31
CA MET A 70 -14.81 10.10 4.31
C MET A 70 -16.24 10.00 4.86
N PHE A 71 -16.40 9.44 6.05
CA PHE A 71 -17.69 9.28 6.70
C PHE A 71 -17.67 9.95 8.08
N SER A 72 -18.58 10.91 8.29
CA SER A 72 -18.64 11.65 9.54
C SER A 72 -20.08 11.84 9.99
N SER A 73 -20.29 11.71 11.29
CA SER A 73 -21.60 11.78 11.94
C SER A 73 -21.64 13.02 12.85
N PRO A 74 -22.48 14.04 12.58
CA PRO A 74 -22.78 15.13 13.52
C PRO A 74 -23.09 14.56 14.88
N SER A 75 -22.24 14.83 15.86
CA SER A 75 -22.18 14.25 17.19
C SER A 75 -22.43 15.29 18.29
N GLY A 76 -23.04 16.42 17.93
CA GLY A 76 -23.41 17.49 18.84
C GLY A 76 -23.03 18.87 18.29
N THR A 77 -22.90 19.87 19.17
CA THR A 77 -22.53 21.24 18.77
C THR A 77 -21.60 21.91 19.79
N ILE A 78 -20.95 23.00 19.37
CA ILE A 78 -20.25 23.91 20.29
C ILE A 78 -21.28 24.66 21.13
N VAL A 79 -21.26 24.51 22.44
CA VAL A 79 -22.23 25.11 23.38
C VAL A 79 -21.65 26.24 24.22
N THR A 80 -20.34 26.48 24.19
CA THR A 80 -19.74 27.71 24.75
C THR A 80 -18.67 28.29 23.83
N ALA A 81 -18.55 29.62 23.84
CA ALA A 81 -17.67 30.39 22.96
C ALA A 81 -17.41 31.77 23.56
N SER A 82 -16.63 32.61 22.87
CA SER A 82 -16.25 33.95 23.33
C SER A 82 -17.44 34.80 23.76
N ASP A 83 -17.32 35.50 24.88
CA ASP A 83 -18.40 36.36 25.38
C ASP A 83 -18.59 37.67 24.62
N ASN A 84 -17.57 38.12 23.89
CA ASN A 84 -17.53 39.45 23.28
C ASN A 84 -16.99 39.48 21.84
N VAL A 85 -16.49 38.37 21.30
CA VAL A 85 -16.06 38.27 19.90
C VAL A 85 -17.08 37.46 19.12
N PHE A 86 -17.58 38.03 18.03
CA PHE A 86 -18.65 37.46 17.21
C PHE A 86 -18.19 37.30 15.76
N ILE A 87 -18.63 36.20 15.14
CA ILE A 87 -18.44 35.91 13.71
C ILE A 87 -19.83 35.56 13.16
N ASN A 88 -20.29 36.33 12.16
CA ASN A 88 -21.67 36.30 11.65
C ASN A 88 -22.72 36.32 12.78
N SER A 89 -22.59 37.26 13.73
CA SER A 89 -23.51 37.42 14.86
C SER A 89 -23.60 36.22 15.81
N ARG A 90 -22.70 35.24 15.70
CA ARG A 90 -22.57 34.10 16.63
C ARG A 90 -21.24 34.22 17.37
N LYS A 91 -21.22 33.87 18.65
CA LYS A 91 -20.00 33.91 19.48
C LYS A 91 -18.90 33.06 18.85
N ALA A 92 -17.68 33.58 18.73
CA ALA A 92 -16.56 32.91 18.08
C ALA A 92 -15.95 31.84 18.99
N ALA A 93 -15.72 30.63 18.46
CA ALA A 93 -15.17 29.52 19.23
C ALA A 93 -13.64 29.62 19.34
N HIS A 94 -13.09 29.16 20.47
CA HIS A 94 -11.65 29.19 20.74
C HIS A 94 -11.23 28.02 21.63
N VAL A 95 -9.98 27.63 21.49
CA VAL A 95 -9.36 26.51 22.19
C VAL A 95 -9.49 26.67 23.71
N GLU A 96 -9.50 25.57 24.46
CA GLU A 96 -9.54 25.43 25.93
C GLU A 96 -10.82 25.91 26.62
N LYS A 97 -11.39 27.02 26.17
CA LYS A 97 -12.51 27.70 26.84
C LYS A 97 -13.85 27.45 26.15
N SER A 98 -13.86 27.08 24.86
CA SER A 98 -15.07 26.58 24.21
C SER A 98 -15.32 25.13 24.55
N ILE A 99 -16.58 24.81 24.85
CA ILE A 99 -17.08 23.48 25.19
C ILE A 99 -18.01 23.03 24.06
N GLY A 100 -17.82 21.80 23.60
CA GLY A 100 -18.80 21.04 22.83
C GLY A 100 -19.70 20.23 23.75
N ALA A 101 -20.97 20.11 23.38
CA ALA A 101 -21.83 19.06 23.91
C ALA A 101 -21.76 17.90 22.94
N CYS A 102 -21.07 16.82 23.31
CA CYS A 102 -20.97 15.61 22.49
C CYS A 102 -21.98 14.57 22.94
N ASP A 103 -22.78 14.08 22.00
CA ASP A 103 -23.80 13.07 22.27
C ASP A 103 -23.21 11.68 22.55
N LYS A 104 -21.94 11.46 22.18
CA LYS A 104 -21.25 10.16 22.32
C LYS A 104 -20.37 10.05 23.57
N HIS A 105 -20.06 11.16 24.24
CA HIS A 105 -19.11 11.19 25.35
C HIS A 105 -19.70 11.94 26.56
N PRO A 106 -19.65 11.37 27.78
CA PRO A 106 -20.10 12.06 28.98
C PRO A 106 -19.08 13.10 29.44
N GLY A 107 -19.51 14.34 29.66
CA GLY A 107 -18.69 15.41 30.23
C GLY A 107 -18.48 16.63 29.31
N PRO A 108 -17.91 17.73 29.82
CA PRO A 108 -17.57 18.88 28.99
C PRO A 108 -16.38 18.52 28.09
N VAL A 109 -16.62 18.39 26.79
CA VAL A 109 -15.56 18.18 25.81
C VAL A 109 -15.07 19.54 25.32
N GLN A 110 -13.78 19.83 25.46
CA GLN A 110 -13.25 21.16 25.14
C GLN A 110 -12.72 21.21 23.72
N VAL A 111 -12.73 22.38 23.09
CA VAL A 111 -12.00 22.56 21.84
C VAL A 111 -10.50 22.43 22.11
N ALA A 112 -9.86 21.49 21.45
CA ALA A 112 -8.49 21.05 21.74
C ALA A 112 -7.48 21.54 20.72
N GLU A 113 -7.91 21.75 19.47
CA GLU A 113 -7.07 22.23 18.38
C GLU A 113 -7.53 23.62 17.90
N GLY A 114 -6.59 24.41 17.40
CA GLY A 114 -6.87 25.75 16.88
C GLY A 114 -5.73 26.35 16.08
N SER A 115 -5.92 27.60 15.67
CA SER A 115 -4.93 28.35 14.90
C SER A 115 -3.65 28.64 15.70
N THR A 116 -2.51 28.35 15.09
CA THR A 116 -1.17 28.71 15.59
C THR A 116 -0.93 30.21 15.72
N ASN A 117 -1.65 31.05 14.98
CA ASN A 117 -1.33 32.48 14.85
C ASN A 117 -2.52 33.44 14.92
N VAL A 118 -3.75 32.94 15.08
CA VAL A 118 -4.94 33.77 15.30
C VAL A 118 -5.56 33.44 16.65
N PHE A 119 -5.77 34.47 17.47
CA PHE A 119 -6.24 34.33 18.85
C PHE A 119 -7.52 35.13 19.07
N ILE A 120 -8.46 34.56 19.83
CA ILE A 120 -9.68 35.21 20.33
C ILE A 120 -9.52 35.31 21.85
N ASN A 121 -9.56 36.53 22.40
CA ASN A 121 -9.38 36.79 23.84
C ASN A 121 -8.12 36.14 24.44
N GLY A 122 -7.02 36.17 23.69
CA GLY A 122 -5.73 35.60 24.12
C GLY A 122 -5.66 34.07 24.06
N THR A 123 -6.66 33.39 23.49
CA THR A 123 -6.67 31.93 23.31
C THR A 123 -6.83 31.59 21.83
N ALA A 124 -6.22 30.51 21.36
CA ALA A 124 -6.18 30.19 19.92
C ALA A 124 -7.59 30.07 19.33
N ALA A 125 -7.80 30.62 18.15
CA ALA A 125 -9.10 30.62 17.50
C ALA A 125 -9.41 29.24 16.89
N ALA A 126 -10.63 28.75 17.08
CA ALA A 126 -11.06 27.45 16.59
C ALA A 126 -11.69 27.55 15.20
N ARG A 127 -11.55 26.49 14.41
CA ARG A 127 -11.96 26.44 13.01
C ARG A 127 -12.64 25.11 12.69
N LYS A 128 -13.41 25.11 11.61
CA LYS A 128 -13.87 23.87 10.99
C LYS A 128 -12.67 22.97 10.68
N GLY A 129 -12.74 21.73 11.13
CA GLY A 129 -11.69 20.73 11.01
C GLY A 129 -10.83 20.57 12.27
N ASP A 130 -10.79 21.55 13.17
CA ASP A 130 -10.06 21.44 14.44
C ASP A 130 -10.79 20.45 15.38
N LYS A 131 -10.02 19.63 16.12
CA LYS A 131 -10.55 18.64 17.06
C LYS A 131 -10.98 19.22 18.42
N ILE A 132 -11.91 18.52 19.05
CA ILE A 132 -12.26 18.63 20.47
C ILE A 132 -11.66 17.45 21.27
N THR A 133 -11.60 17.54 22.59
CA THR A 133 -10.88 16.59 23.46
C THR A 133 -11.35 15.14 23.34
N CYS A 134 -12.60 14.88 22.96
CA CYS A 134 -13.10 13.52 22.74
C CYS A 134 -12.78 12.93 21.35
N GLY A 135 -12.06 13.65 20.48
CA GLY A 135 -11.69 13.16 19.15
C GLY A 135 -12.53 13.71 17.99
N ALA A 136 -13.74 14.20 18.26
CA ALA A 136 -14.60 14.78 17.23
C ALA A 136 -13.97 16.03 16.60
N LYS A 137 -14.30 16.30 15.35
CA LYS A 137 -13.93 17.52 14.63
C LYS A 137 -15.09 18.50 14.58
N ILE A 138 -14.79 19.79 14.61
CA ILE A 138 -15.79 20.82 14.30
C ILE A 138 -16.14 20.69 12.80
N SER A 139 -17.37 20.30 12.48
CA SER A 139 -17.78 19.91 11.13
C SER A 139 -18.47 21.02 10.34
N SER A 140 -18.87 22.11 11.00
CA SER A 140 -19.37 23.32 10.33
C SER A 140 -18.66 24.58 10.82
N GLY A 141 -18.72 25.63 10.01
CA GLY A 141 -18.10 26.91 10.31
C GLY A 141 -18.82 28.06 9.61
N SER A 142 -18.21 29.24 9.65
CA SER A 142 -18.66 30.39 8.89
C SER A 142 -18.57 30.18 7.38
N GLY A 143 -19.60 30.61 6.64
CA GLY A 143 -19.61 30.51 5.18
C GLY A 143 -18.74 31.55 4.47
N ASP A 144 -18.30 32.60 5.18
CA ASP A 144 -17.62 33.76 4.61
C ASP A 144 -16.46 34.30 5.46
N VAL A 145 -16.31 33.86 6.72
CA VAL A 145 -15.20 34.25 7.60
C VAL A 145 -14.24 33.07 7.79
N TYR A 146 -12.98 33.29 7.43
CA TYR A 146 -11.93 32.27 7.48
C TYR A 146 -10.79 32.70 8.38
N ILE A 147 -10.21 31.74 9.10
CA ILE A 147 -9.10 31.93 10.02
C ILE A 147 -7.86 31.23 9.44
N GLY A 148 -6.74 31.97 9.41
CA GLY A 148 -5.44 31.50 8.94
C GLY A 148 -4.67 30.67 9.98
N GLY A 149 -3.41 30.38 9.66
CA GLY A 149 -2.49 29.62 10.53
C GLY A 149 -2.54 28.11 10.35
N GLY A 150 -1.46 27.43 10.74
CA GLY A 150 -1.46 25.98 10.92
C GLY A 150 -2.35 25.55 12.08
N THR A 151 -2.71 24.27 12.13
CA THR A 151 -3.42 23.65 13.27
C THR A 151 -2.41 23.21 14.33
N HIS A 152 -2.65 23.60 15.58
CA HIS A 152 -1.89 23.13 16.73
C HIS A 152 -2.84 22.49 17.74
N ARG A 153 -2.38 21.41 18.38
CA ARG A 153 -3.09 20.70 19.45
C ARG A 153 -2.65 21.25 20.79
N TYR A 154 -3.54 21.98 21.46
CA TYR A 154 -3.29 22.61 22.75
C TYR A 154 -3.77 21.76 23.93
N LEU A 155 -4.74 20.86 23.70
CA LEU A 155 -5.18 19.88 24.68
C LEU A 155 -5.03 18.45 24.15
N PRO A 156 -4.82 17.45 25.03
CA PRO A 156 -4.90 16.04 24.64
C PRO A 156 -6.24 15.72 23.98
N VAL A 157 -6.20 14.82 23.00
CA VAL A 157 -7.39 14.37 22.28
C VAL A 157 -7.44 12.86 22.34
N ASP A 158 -8.55 12.32 22.83
CA ASP A 158 -8.85 10.89 22.75
C ASP A 158 -9.05 10.53 21.28
N ASP A 159 -8.13 9.75 20.73
CA ASP A 159 -8.24 9.32 19.34
C ASP A 159 -9.42 8.36 19.15
N GLU A 160 -10.13 8.54 18.04
CA GLU A 160 -11.29 7.71 17.67
C GLU A 160 -10.91 6.23 17.42
N ILE A 161 -9.61 5.93 17.28
CA ILE A 161 -9.08 4.57 17.26
C ILE A 161 -8.20 4.40 18.49
N PRO A 162 -8.58 3.52 19.44
CA PRO A 162 -7.80 3.29 20.64
C PRO A 162 -6.37 2.82 20.35
N GLY A 163 -5.39 3.32 21.09
CA GLY A 163 -3.97 2.96 20.91
C GLY A 163 -3.67 1.46 21.04
N TRP A 164 -4.43 0.71 21.86
CA TRP A 164 -4.28 -0.74 21.99
C TRP A 164 -4.64 -1.49 20.70
N LEU A 165 -5.61 -0.97 19.93
CA LEU A 165 -6.08 -1.59 18.70
C LEU A 165 -5.06 -1.39 17.57
N ARG A 166 -4.45 -0.19 17.51
CA ARG A 166 -3.29 0.08 16.65
C ARG A 166 -2.11 -0.81 17.03
N THR A 167 -1.78 -0.89 18.32
CA THR A 167 -0.70 -1.75 18.83
C THR A 167 -0.90 -3.21 18.46
N THR A 168 -2.13 -3.73 18.47
CA THR A 168 -2.36 -5.13 18.12
C THR A 168 -2.27 -5.37 16.61
N VAL A 169 -2.73 -4.44 15.77
CA VAL A 169 -2.51 -4.52 14.32
C VAL A 169 -1.03 -4.36 14.01
N ASP A 170 -0.32 -3.45 14.65
CA ASP A 170 1.12 -3.28 14.51
C ASP A 170 1.86 -4.55 14.92
N ILE A 171 1.45 -5.23 15.99
CA ILE A 171 2.02 -6.53 16.37
C ILE A 171 1.65 -7.61 15.36
N LEU A 172 0.40 -7.73 14.93
CA LEU A 172 0.00 -8.71 13.90
C LEU A 172 0.78 -8.52 12.60
N MET A 173 1.00 -7.27 12.18
CA MET A 173 1.78 -6.91 11.00
C MET A 173 3.29 -7.09 11.23
N ALA A 174 3.80 -6.81 12.42
CA ALA A 174 5.17 -7.05 12.85
C ALA A 174 5.50 -8.55 12.94
N VAL A 175 4.52 -9.37 13.30
CA VAL A 175 4.68 -10.83 13.34
C VAL A 175 4.55 -11.43 11.95
N ALA A 176 3.62 -10.92 11.13
CA ALA A 176 3.50 -11.31 9.73
C ALA A 176 4.66 -10.79 8.85
N GLY A 177 5.36 -9.73 9.28
CA GLY A 177 6.37 -9.02 8.50
C GLY A 177 7.79 -8.96 9.09
N GLY A 178 8.06 -9.58 10.24
CA GLY A 178 9.26 -9.27 11.03
C GLY A 178 9.14 -7.88 11.68
N ALA A 179 9.47 -7.77 12.96
CA ALA A 179 8.84 -6.79 13.82
C ALA A 179 9.44 -5.37 13.82
N GLY A 180 8.64 -4.41 14.28
CA GLY A 180 9.07 -3.24 15.05
C GLY A 180 10.05 -2.21 14.45
N GLY A 181 9.54 -1.03 14.08
CA GLY A 181 10.31 0.24 14.08
C GLY A 181 10.95 0.66 12.76
N ILE A 182 11.26 -0.29 11.87
CA ILE A 182 11.76 0.00 10.51
C ILE A 182 11.05 -0.92 9.49
N ALA A 183 9.73 -1.05 9.65
CA ALA A 183 8.86 -1.87 8.82
C ALA A 183 8.87 -1.51 7.32
N LYS A 184 9.43 -0.35 6.92
CA LYS A 184 9.52 0.05 5.50
C LYS A 184 10.63 -0.64 4.71
N LEU A 185 11.68 -1.10 5.38
CA LEU A 185 12.83 -1.74 4.73
C LEU A 185 12.80 -3.27 4.89
N ILE A 186 12.11 -3.79 5.92
CA ILE A 186 11.97 -5.23 6.13
C ILE A 186 10.85 -5.83 5.26
N THR A 187 9.87 -5.04 4.81
CA THR A 187 8.91 -5.46 3.77
C THR A 187 9.60 -5.90 2.48
N ALA A 188 10.84 -5.48 2.23
CA ALA A 188 11.68 -5.95 1.13
C ALA A 188 12.18 -7.40 1.28
N GLY A 189 12.38 -7.81 2.54
CA GLY A 189 12.95 -9.09 2.94
C GLY A 189 11.90 -10.16 3.19
N THR A 190 10.73 -9.80 3.75
CA THR A 190 9.63 -10.76 3.94
C THR A 190 8.76 -10.96 2.69
N GLN A 191 8.85 -10.08 1.70
CA GLN A 191 8.30 -10.31 0.35
C GLN A 191 9.10 -11.36 -0.46
N ALA A 192 10.26 -11.80 0.02
CA ALA A 192 11.14 -12.63 -0.78
C ALA A 192 10.63 -14.06 -0.99
N GLY A 193 9.76 -14.57 -0.11
CA GLY A 193 9.09 -15.87 -0.31
C GLY A 193 8.28 -15.95 -1.60
N MET A 194 7.92 -14.80 -2.19
CA MET A 194 7.27 -14.69 -3.50
C MET A 194 8.22 -14.33 -4.65
N LYS A 195 9.52 -14.08 -4.44
CA LYS A 195 10.45 -13.70 -5.52
C LYS A 195 10.75 -14.84 -6.49
N ALA A 196 10.74 -16.08 -6.01
CA ALA A 196 10.83 -17.27 -6.87
C ALA A 196 9.54 -17.51 -7.69
N THR A 197 8.42 -16.92 -7.29
CA THR A 197 7.09 -17.08 -7.92
C THR A 197 6.59 -15.82 -8.64
N MET A 198 7.30 -14.69 -8.57
CA MET A 198 6.94 -13.46 -9.28
C MET A 198 7.25 -13.54 -10.78
N PRO A 199 6.37 -12.99 -11.64
CA PRO A 199 6.67 -12.80 -13.05
C PRO A 199 8.00 -12.13 -13.32
N CYS A 200 8.74 -12.60 -14.33
CA CYS A 200 10.02 -12.01 -14.76
C CYS A 200 9.95 -10.49 -14.97
N VAL A 201 8.79 -9.99 -15.37
CA VAL A 201 8.50 -8.57 -15.56
C VAL A 201 8.43 -7.81 -14.21
N LEU A 202 7.92 -8.45 -13.16
CA LEU A 202 7.78 -7.88 -11.82
C LEU A 202 9.06 -7.97 -10.98
N ARG A 203 10.07 -8.76 -11.40
CA ARG A 203 11.39 -8.79 -10.76
C ARG A 203 12.06 -7.41 -10.76
N PHE A 204 11.85 -6.62 -11.81
CA PHE A 204 12.36 -5.24 -11.89
C PHE A 204 11.73 -4.31 -10.85
N THR A 205 10.41 -4.37 -10.66
CA THR A 205 9.70 -3.59 -9.64
C THR A 205 9.96 -4.10 -8.22
N ALA A 206 10.16 -5.40 -8.02
CA ALA A 206 10.43 -5.96 -6.69
C ALA A 206 11.81 -5.55 -6.14
N GLY A 207 12.84 -5.44 -6.99
CA GLY A 207 14.14 -4.86 -6.62
C GLY A 207 14.03 -3.37 -6.28
N PHE A 208 13.11 -2.67 -6.95
CA PHE A 208 12.83 -1.25 -6.78
C PHE A 208 12.07 -0.92 -5.49
N VAL A 209 11.11 -1.77 -5.11
CA VAL A 209 10.32 -1.67 -3.88
C VAL A 209 11.12 -2.16 -2.66
N ALA A 210 12.13 -3.00 -2.88
CA ALA A 210 12.98 -3.51 -1.83
C ALA A 210 13.97 -2.47 -1.27
N GLY A 211 14.37 -1.48 -2.08
CA GLY A 211 15.36 -0.48 -1.69
C GLY A 211 14.75 0.81 -1.13
N GLY A 212 15.22 1.24 0.03
CA GLY A 212 14.76 2.48 0.67
C GLY A 212 15.10 3.75 -0.12
N VAL A 213 16.10 3.68 -1.01
CA VAL A 213 16.52 4.78 -1.90
C VAL A 213 15.58 4.90 -3.10
N ALA A 214 15.36 3.81 -3.84
CA ALA A 214 14.59 3.84 -5.08
C ALA A 214 13.13 4.28 -4.86
N GLY A 215 12.45 3.79 -3.83
CA GLY A 215 11.09 4.23 -3.51
C GLY A 215 10.97 5.68 -3.02
N ARG A 216 12.06 6.31 -2.56
CA ARG A 216 12.06 7.64 -1.92
C ARG A 216 12.24 8.80 -2.89
N TYR A 217 12.95 8.57 -3.99
CA TYR A 217 13.41 9.64 -4.89
C TYR A 217 12.66 9.70 -6.22
N ILE A 218 11.70 8.80 -6.42
CA ILE A 218 11.15 8.49 -7.73
C ILE A 218 9.64 8.71 -7.76
N VAL A 219 9.15 9.29 -8.87
CA VAL A 219 7.72 9.33 -9.19
C VAL A 219 7.26 7.92 -9.56
N GLY A 220 6.81 7.16 -8.55
CA GLY A 220 6.51 5.73 -8.64
C GLY A 220 5.79 5.25 -9.91
N PRO A 221 4.63 5.83 -10.29
CA PRO A 221 3.84 5.31 -11.41
C PRO A 221 4.53 5.41 -12.78
N ALA A 222 5.32 6.46 -13.02
CA ALA A 222 6.04 6.65 -14.28
C ALA A 222 7.18 5.63 -14.42
N ILE A 223 7.90 5.35 -13.32
CA ILE A 223 9.01 4.40 -13.34
C ILE A 223 8.52 2.96 -13.37
N GLU A 224 7.45 2.60 -12.65
CA GLU A 224 6.87 1.25 -12.75
C GLU A 224 6.50 0.89 -14.19
N ARG A 225 5.91 1.83 -14.94
CA ARG A 225 5.64 1.66 -16.38
C ARG A 225 6.94 1.61 -17.21
N ALA A 226 7.83 2.56 -16.97
CA ALA A 226 9.06 2.75 -17.76
C ALA A 226 10.09 1.62 -17.56
N VAL A 227 10.09 0.96 -16.40
CA VAL A 227 11.01 -0.11 -16.00
C VAL A 227 10.36 -1.49 -16.13
N GLY A 228 9.08 -1.62 -15.80
CA GLY A 228 8.35 -2.88 -15.91
C GLY A 228 7.86 -3.18 -17.34
N GLY A 229 7.72 -2.17 -18.20
CA GLY A 229 7.26 -2.39 -19.58
C GLY A 229 5.81 -2.91 -19.71
N LEU A 230 5.01 -2.89 -18.63
CA LEU A 230 3.59 -3.22 -18.67
C LEU A 230 2.76 -1.96 -18.98
N VAL A 231 1.99 -1.99 -20.07
CA VAL A 231 1.14 -0.87 -20.51
C VAL A 231 -0.22 -1.38 -20.98
N GLY A 232 -1.32 -0.63 -20.81
CA GLY A 232 -2.62 -1.02 -21.37
C GLY A 232 -3.28 -2.25 -20.73
N ASN A 233 -3.24 -2.34 -19.40
CA ASN A 233 -4.05 -3.25 -18.57
C ASN A 233 -3.96 -4.78 -18.87
N PRO A 234 -2.87 -5.45 -18.51
CA PRO A 234 -1.50 -5.13 -18.92
C PRO A 234 -1.12 -5.91 -20.19
N VAL A 235 -0.47 -5.22 -21.11
CA VAL A 235 0.29 -5.76 -22.24
C VAL A 235 1.77 -5.59 -21.89
N ASP A 236 2.54 -6.65 -22.02
CA ASP A 236 4.00 -6.58 -21.89
C ASP A 236 4.57 -6.03 -23.19
N ALA A 237 5.09 -4.82 -23.17
CA ALA A 237 5.55 -4.10 -24.35
C ALA A 237 6.79 -4.74 -24.99
N THR A 238 7.54 -5.59 -24.29
CA THR A 238 8.75 -6.22 -24.83
C THR A 238 8.43 -7.43 -25.73
N THR A 239 7.32 -8.12 -25.43
CA THR A 239 6.87 -9.32 -26.13
C THR A 239 5.57 -9.12 -26.89
N GLY A 240 4.81 -8.07 -26.57
CA GLY A 240 3.46 -7.81 -27.06
C GLY A 240 2.41 -8.78 -26.54
N ARG A 241 2.74 -9.63 -25.55
CA ARG A 241 1.79 -10.59 -24.97
C ARG A 241 0.82 -9.90 -24.01
N LYS A 242 -0.40 -10.41 -23.93
CA LYS A 242 -1.39 -10.02 -22.93
C LYS A 242 -1.12 -10.83 -21.67
N VAL A 243 -0.98 -10.15 -20.53
CA VAL A 243 -0.75 -10.78 -19.21
C VAL A 243 -1.89 -10.42 -18.24
N ILE A 244 -2.27 -11.32 -17.34
CA ILE A 244 -3.00 -10.99 -16.12
C ILE A 244 -2.16 -11.59 -14.98
N PRO A 245 -1.39 -10.77 -14.26
CA PRO A 245 -0.53 -11.26 -13.18
C PRO A 245 -1.36 -11.59 -11.95
N ASP A 246 -1.04 -12.74 -11.32
CA ASP A 246 -1.50 -13.19 -10.00
C ASP A 246 -2.83 -12.59 -9.53
N GLU A 247 -3.93 -12.96 -10.19
CA GLU A 247 -5.28 -12.51 -9.84
C GLU A 247 -5.88 -13.47 -8.81
N PRO A 248 -5.90 -13.14 -7.49
CA PRO A 248 -6.52 -13.98 -6.47
C PRO A 248 -8.02 -14.12 -6.61
N ASP A 249 -8.48 -15.33 -6.34
CA ASP A 249 -9.90 -15.67 -6.24
C ASP A 249 -10.34 -15.87 -4.77
N PHE A 250 -9.48 -16.45 -3.91
CA PHE A 250 -9.70 -16.55 -2.46
C PHE A 250 -8.40 -16.86 -1.69
N SER A 251 -8.42 -16.66 -0.37
CA SER A 251 -7.36 -17.06 0.56
C SER A 251 -7.93 -17.75 1.80
N LEU A 252 -7.17 -18.66 2.40
CA LEU A 252 -7.52 -19.29 3.68
C LEU A 252 -6.34 -19.18 4.66
N PRO A 253 -6.58 -18.69 5.89
CA PRO A 253 -5.52 -18.48 6.86
C PRO A 253 -4.94 -19.81 7.37
N GLY A 254 -3.69 -19.77 7.80
CA GLY A 254 -3.00 -20.92 8.37
C GLY A 254 -1.53 -20.61 8.63
N LEU A 255 -0.85 -21.53 9.33
CA LEU A 255 0.61 -21.52 9.47
C LEU A 255 1.33 -21.64 8.11
N MET A 256 0.65 -22.26 7.14
CA MET A 256 0.96 -22.20 5.72
C MET A 256 -0.37 -21.91 5.00
N PRO A 257 -0.65 -20.65 4.62
CA PRO A 257 -1.96 -20.29 4.07
C PRO A 257 -2.17 -20.88 2.66
N ILE A 258 -3.43 -21.11 2.30
CA ILE A 258 -3.80 -21.49 0.93
C ILE A 258 -4.13 -20.21 0.18
N GLU A 259 -3.20 -19.77 -0.67
CA GLU A 259 -3.41 -18.67 -1.60
C GLU A 259 -3.82 -19.20 -2.96
N TRP A 260 -4.99 -18.77 -3.41
CA TRP A 260 -5.55 -19.19 -4.68
C TRP A 260 -5.60 -18.03 -5.67
N SER A 261 -4.69 -18.04 -6.63
CA SER A 261 -4.60 -17.03 -7.70
C SER A 261 -4.46 -17.67 -9.07
N ARG A 262 -4.87 -16.91 -10.09
CA ARG A 262 -4.78 -17.29 -11.50
C ARG A 262 -3.77 -16.40 -12.21
N PHE A 263 -2.94 -17.01 -13.04
CA PHE A 263 -2.05 -16.32 -13.96
C PHE A 263 -2.52 -16.54 -15.40
N TYR A 264 -2.53 -15.48 -16.21
CA TYR A 264 -2.73 -15.59 -17.66
C TYR A 264 -1.57 -14.97 -18.41
N ALA A 265 -1.08 -15.65 -19.44
CA ALA A 265 -0.31 -15.02 -20.49
C ALA A 265 -0.63 -15.63 -21.86
N SER A 266 -0.80 -14.79 -22.87
CA SER A 266 -1.26 -15.20 -24.21
C SER A 266 -0.27 -16.04 -25.01
N ASP A 267 1.01 -16.01 -24.64
CA ASP A 267 2.09 -16.78 -25.25
C ASP A 267 2.27 -18.16 -24.62
N LEU A 268 1.57 -18.46 -23.51
CA LEU A 268 1.63 -19.77 -22.90
C LEU A 268 0.90 -20.82 -23.75
N THR A 269 1.62 -21.89 -24.02
CA THR A 269 1.11 -23.05 -24.77
C THR A 269 0.53 -24.14 -23.87
N VAL A 270 0.65 -23.98 -22.54
CA VAL A 270 0.09 -24.91 -21.56
C VAL A 270 -1.45 -24.90 -21.65
N ASP A 271 -2.04 -26.10 -21.69
CA ASP A 271 -3.48 -26.31 -21.53
C ASP A 271 -3.72 -26.78 -20.09
N SER A 272 -3.94 -25.84 -19.19
CA SER A 272 -4.16 -26.11 -17.77
C SER A 272 -5.59 -26.58 -17.49
N VAL A 273 -5.87 -26.85 -16.22
CA VAL A 273 -7.24 -27.11 -15.76
C VAL A 273 -8.21 -25.93 -15.97
N LEU A 274 -7.70 -24.73 -16.30
CA LEU A 274 -8.47 -23.54 -16.64
C LEU A 274 -8.49 -23.25 -18.17
N GLY A 275 -7.87 -24.14 -18.96
CA GLY A 275 -7.71 -23.99 -20.41
C GLY A 275 -6.47 -23.21 -20.80
N ARG A 276 -6.22 -23.15 -22.12
CA ARG A 276 -5.01 -22.56 -22.69
C ARG A 276 -4.71 -21.14 -22.21
N GLY A 277 -3.44 -20.87 -21.92
CA GLY A 277 -2.97 -19.54 -21.53
C GLY A 277 -3.10 -19.24 -20.04
N TRP A 278 -3.87 -20.04 -19.29
CA TRP A 278 -4.00 -19.94 -17.84
C TRP A 278 -3.08 -20.93 -17.13
N VAL A 279 -2.60 -20.56 -15.95
CA VAL A 279 -1.86 -21.43 -15.03
C VAL A 279 -2.28 -21.12 -13.60
N LEU A 280 -2.35 -22.17 -12.77
CA LEU A 280 -2.48 -22.07 -11.32
C LEU A 280 -1.12 -22.35 -10.65
N PRO A 281 -0.78 -21.68 -9.54
CA PRO A 281 0.53 -21.80 -8.91
C PRO A 281 0.96 -23.21 -8.49
N TRP A 282 0.00 -24.12 -8.31
CA TRP A 282 0.23 -25.50 -7.91
C TRP A 282 0.41 -26.47 -9.09
N GLU A 283 0.21 -26.03 -10.34
CA GLU A 283 0.41 -26.85 -11.56
C GLU A 283 1.91 -26.97 -11.95
N GLN A 284 2.81 -26.72 -11.00
CA GLN A 284 4.24 -26.87 -11.19
C GLN A 284 4.64 -28.34 -11.32
N SER A 285 5.65 -28.59 -12.15
CA SER A 285 6.20 -29.95 -12.33
C SER A 285 7.68 -29.95 -12.65
N LEU A 286 8.34 -31.07 -12.36
CA LEU A 286 9.70 -31.36 -12.82
C LEU A 286 9.66 -32.50 -13.82
N ARG A 287 10.43 -32.40 -14.91
CA ARG A 287 10.72 -33.53 -15.80
C ARG A 287 12.22 -33.64 -16.00
N ARG A 288 12.74 -34.86 -16.13
CA ARG A 288 14.16 -35.11 -16.36
C ARG A 288 14.39 -35.69 -17.74
N SER A 289 15.39 -35.17 -18.44
CA SER A 289 15.79 -35.65 -19.76
C SER A 289 17.30 -35.55 -19.91
N GLY A 290 17.98 -36.70 -19.83
CA GLY A 290 19.43 -36.80 -19.88
C GLY A 290 20.09 -36.01 -18.75
N SER A 291 20.93 -35.04 -19.11
CA SER A 291 21.70 -34.22 -18.16
C SER A 291 20.93 -33.01 -17.61
N PHE A 292 19.64 -32.88 -17.91
CA PHE A 292 18.83 -31.74 -17.51
C PHE A 292 17.57 -32.14 -16.75
N VAL A 293 17.20 -31.28 -15.81
CA VAL A 293 15.89 -31.26 -15.15
C VAL A 293 15.20 -29.96 -15.58
N TYR A 294 13.97 -30.07 -16.07
CA TYR A 294 13.18 -28.93 -16.50
C TYR A 294 12.06 -28.69 -15.51
N LEU A 295 12.03 -27.49 -14.93
CA LEU A 295 10.91 -26.99 -14.14
C LEU A 295 9.88 -26.36 -15.07
N ILE A 296 8.61 -26.75 -14.91
CA ILE A 296 7.48 -25.91 -15.29
C ILE A 296 7.09 -25.12 -14.04
N ASP A 297 7.36 -23.81 -14.07
CA ASP A 297 7.12 -22.93 -12.92
C ASP A 297 5.64 -22.51 -12.80
N ASN A 298 5.34 -21.68 -11.80
CA ASN A 298 3.99 -21.19 -11.52
C ASN A 298 3.44 -20.23 -12.60
N GLN A 299 4.21 -19.94 -13.64
CA GLN A 299 3.82 -19.16 -14.81
C GLN A 299 3.83 -20.01 -16.09
N GLY A 300 4.03 -21.32 -15.98
CA GLY A 300 4.10 -22.23 -17.12
C GLY A 300 5.39 -22.13 -17.93
N ARG A 301 6.43 -21.43 -17.44
CA ARG A 301 7.73 -21.32 -18.12
C ARG A 301 8.51 -22.62 -17.94
N SER A 302 9.20 -23.07 -18.99
CA SER A 302 10.15 -24.17 -18.88
C SER A 302 11.55 -23.66 -18.55
N VAL A 303 11.97 -23.87 -17.30
CA VAL A 303 13.28 -23.47 -16.79
C VAL A 303 14.21 -24.69 -16.73
N PRO A 304 15.32 -24.72 -17.49
CA PRO A 304 16.28 -25.81 -17.43
C PRO A 304 17.23 -25.66 -16.24
N PHE A 305 17.53 -26.78 -15.59
CA PHE A 305 18.60 -26.95 -14.61
C PHE A 305 19.51 -28.08 -15.07
N VAL A 306 20.81 -27.96 -14.80
CA VAL A 306 21.71 -29.11 -14.90
C VAL A 306 21.32 -30.11 -13.82
N ASP A 307 21.19 -31.38 -14.19
CA ASP A 307 20.89 -32.44 -13.24
C ASP A 307 22.03 -32.62 -12.23
N VAL A 308 21.68 -32.96 -10.98
CA VAL A 308 22.62 -33.08 -9.87
C VAL A 308 22.67 -34.51 -9.31
N PRO A 309 23.84 -34.98 -8.82
CA PRO A 309 23.96 -36.25 -8.12
C PRO A 309 23.10 -36.28 -6.83
N PRO A 310 22.73 -37.47 -6.33
CA PRO A 310 22.10 -37.60 -5.02
C PRO A 310 22.98 -36.99 -3.91
N GLY A 311 22.37 -36.16 -3.05
CA GLY A 311 23.06 -35.43 -1.99
C GLY A 311 23.52 -34.02 -2.37
N ASP A 312 23.47 -33.67 -3.66
CA ASP A 312 23.93 -32.37 -4.16
C ASP A 312 22.79 -31.37 -4.43
N ARG A 313 23.18 -30.11 -4.61
CA ARG A 313 22.29 -29.02 -5.02
C ARG A 313 22.99 -28.08 -6.01
N ILE A 314 22.21 -27.38 -6.82
CA ILE A 314 22.69 -26.31 -7.71
C ILE A 314 21.80 -25.08 -7.57
N TYR A 315 22.41 -23.89 -7.49
CA TYR A 315 21.70 -22.63 -7.42
C TYR A 315 21.53 -22.03 -8.82
N ASN A 316 20.32 -21.55 -9.12
CA ASN A 316 20.05 -20.74 -10.30
C ASN A 316 19.89 -19.27 -9.87
N PRO A 317 20.85 -18.38 -10.18
CA PRO A 317 20.79 -16.97 -9.77
C PRO A 317 19.69 -16.18 -10.48
N HIS A 318 19.33 -16.56 -11.71
CA HIS A 318 18.23 -15.92 -12.44
C HIS A 318 16.89 -16.20 -11.78
N GLU A 319 16.67 -17.43 -11.33
CA GLU A 319 15.41 -17.86 -10.67
C GLU A 319 15.45 -17.77 -9.14
N GLN A 320 16.61 -17.44 -8.56
CA GLN A 320 16.86 -17.34 -7.13
C GLN A 320 16.42 -18.57 -6.33
N VAL A 321 16.63 -19.75 -6.90
CA VAL A 321 16.18 -21.02 -6.34
C VAL A 321 17.25 -22.10 -6.50
N TYR A 322 17.36 -22.98 -5.51
CA TYR A 322 18.16 -24.19 -5.62
C TYR A 322 17.32 -25.34 -6.18
N LEU A 323 17.87 -26.08 -7.13
CA LEU A 323 17.46 -27.46 -7.37
C LEU A 323 18.28 -28.37 -6.45
N VAL A 324 17.59 -29.21 -5.67
CA VAL A 324 18.20 -30.12 -4.70
C VAL A 324 17.79 -31.55 -5.04
N ARG A 325 18.75 -32.48 -5.01
CA ARG A 325 18.47 -33.91 -5.03
C ARG A 325 18.92 -34.54 -3.72
N THR A 326 17.98 -35.08 -2.95
CA THR A 326 18.30 -35.72 -1.66
C THR A 326 19.19 -36.95 -1.86
N GLU A 327 19.83 -37.43 -0.79
CA GLU A 327 20.59 -38.70 -0.84
C GLU A 327 19.72 -39.89 -1.28
N GLY A 328 18.42 -39.85 -0.96
CA GLY A 328 17.43 -40.84 -1.42
C GLY A 328 17.05 -40.70 -2.90
N GLY A 329 17.56 -39.69 -3.61
CA GLY A 329 17.30 -39.46 -5.03
C GLY A 329 16.07 -38.62 -5.35
N HIS A 330 15.41 -38.03 -4.36
CA HIS A 330 14.21 -37.20 -4.53
C HIS A 330 14.58 -35.77 -4.90
N TYR A 331 13.78 -35.12 -5.73
CA TYR A 331 13.97 -33.74 -6.14
C TYR A 331 13.07 -32.78 -5.38
N LEU A 332 13.64 -31.62 -5.04
CA LEU A 332 12.92 -30.47 -4.52
C LEU A 332 13.57 -29.16 -4.97
N LEU A 333 12.78 -28.09 -5.00
CA LEU A 333 13.29 -26.73 -5.11
C LEU A 333 13.37 -26.10 -3.72
N GLN A 334 14.42 -25.33 -3.45
CA GLN A 334 14.57 -24.56 -2.22
C GLN A 334 14.76 -23.08 -2.56
N THR A 335 13.85 -22.22 -2.10
CA THR A 335 14.01 -20.76 -2.19
C THR A 335 15.00 -20.24 -1.14
N LEU A 336 15.48 -19.01 -1.31
CA LEU A 336 16.33 -18.36 -0.30
C LEU A 336 15.58 -18.11 1.03
N ASP A 337 14.25 -18.04 1.00
CA ASP A 337 13.39 -17.93 2.19
C ASP A 337 13.14 -19.26 2.91
N ASN A 338 13.81 -20.34 2.47
CA ASN A 338 13.59 -21.70 2.96
C ASN A 338 12.14 -22.17 2.80
N ILE A 339 11.56 -21.89 1.64
CA ILE A 339 10.38 -22.60 1.14
C ILE A 339 10.84 -23.74 0.24
N PHE A 340 10.32 -24.92 0.47
CA PHE A 340 10.68 -26.17 -0.17
C PHE A 340 9.51 -26.68 -1.02
N PHE A 341 9.73 -26.84 -2.32
CA PHE A 341 8.77 -27.41 -3.26
C PHE A 341 9.21 -28.84 -3.59
N TYR A 342 8.49 -29.82 -3.09
CA TYR A 342 8.88 -31.22 -3.16
C TYR A 342 8.11 -31.98 -4.24
N PHE A 343 8.85 -32.64 -5.13
CA PHE A 343 8.32 -33.38 -6.29
C PHE A 343 8.48 -34.90 -6.16
N GLY A 344 9.36 -35.37 -5.27
CA GLY A 344 9.64 -36.80 -5.10
C GLY A 344 10.66 -37.32 -6.13
N GLU A 345 10.57 -38.59 -6.51
CA GLU A 345 11.43 -39.16 -7.54
C GLU A 345 11.04 -38.61 -8.92
N VAL A 346 12.05 -38.21 -9.72
CA VAL A 346 11.85 -37.74 -11.10
C VAL A 346 12.61 -38.67 -12.04
N PRO A 347 11.94 -39.66 -12.66
CA PRO A 347 12.55 -40.58 -13.61
C PRO A 347 13.10 -39.87 -14.84
N ASP A 348 14.15 -40.43 -15.43
CA ASP A 348 14.74 -39.93 -16.69
C ASP A 348 13.99 -40.51 -17.90
N ASP A 349 12.70 -40.18 -18.01
CA ASP A 349 11.80 -40.60 -19.07
C ASP A 349 11.11 -39.42 -19.77
N ASN A 350 11.49 -38.20 -19.39
CA ASN A 350 10.92 -36.94 -19.87
C ASN A 350 9.42 -36.76 -19.56
N VAL A 351 8.88 -37.48 -18.58
CA VAL A 351 7.50 -37.34 -18.11
C VAL A 351 7.45 -36.32 -16.95
N PRO A 352 6.51 -35.35 -16.97
CA PRO A 352 6.32 -34.43 -15.85
C PRO A 352 5.87 -35.13 -14.58
N VAL A 353 6.55 -34.82 -13.47
CA VAL A 353 6.17 -35.20 -12.10
C VAL A 353 5.60 -33.97 -11.40
N PRO A 354 4.34 -33.99 -10.94
CA PRO A 354 3.69 -32.84 -10.33
C PRO A 354 4.25 -32.53 -8.95
N LEU A 355 4.07 -31.27 -8.54
CA LEU A 355 4.34 -30.82 -7.17
C LEU A 355 3.50 -31.61 -6.15
N GLN A 356 4.16 -32.22 -5.17
CA GLN A 356 3.48 -33.05 -4.15
C GLN A 356 3.29 -32.33 -2.82
N ARG A 357 4.18 -31.36 -2.53
CA ARG A 357 4.16 -30.63 -1.26
C ARG A 357 4.92 -29.31 -1.36
N ILE A 358 4.43 -28.28 -0.69
CA ILE A 358 5.19 -27.07 -0.36
C ILE A 358 5.36 -27.05 1.15
N GLU A 359 6.56 -26.77 1.65
CA GLU A 359 6.87 -26.76 3.08
C GLU A 359 7.79 -25.59 3.43
N ASN A 360 7.64 -24.99 4.62
CA ASN A 360 8.54 -23.97 5.14
C ASN A 360 9.59 -24.58 6.09
N ALA A 361 10.57 -23.79 6.53
CA ALA A 361 11.61 -24.24 7.48
C ALA A 361 11.09 -24.74 8.84
N LEU A 362 9.83 -24.46 9.18
CA LEU A 362 9.18 -24.88 10.44
C LEU A 362 8.42 -26.20 10.29
N GLY A 363 8.37 -26.77 9.09
CA GLY A 363 7.65 -28.01 8.80
C GLY A 363 6.16 -27.80 8.51
N HIS A 364 5.69 -26.54 8.44
CA HIS A 364 4.34 -26.24 7.99
C HIS A 364 4.24 -26.39 6.48
N PHE A 365 3.10 -26.84 6.01
CA PHE A 365 3.02 -27.34 4.65
C PHE A 365 1.66 -27.13 3.99
N LEU A 366 1.71 -27.17 2.66
CA LEU A 366 0.61 -27.52 1.76
C LEU A 366 0.92 -28.89 1.14
N HIS A 367 -0.03 -29.81 1.19
CA HIS A 367 0.09 -31.14 0.60
C HIS A 367 -0.96 -31.35 -0.49
N PHE A 368 -0.51 -31.85 -1.64
CA PHE A 368 -1.28 -31.98 -2.87
C PHE A 368 -1.61 -33.45 -3.13
N THR A 369 -2.89 -33.81 -2.97
CA THR A 369 -3.36 -35.20 -3.14
C THR A 369 -3.83 -35.41 -4.56
N HIS A 370 -3.26 -36.39 -5.25
CA HIS A 370 -3.60 -36.70 -6.63
C HIS A 370 -4.27 -38.07 -6.75
N THR A 371 -5.10 -38.25 -7.78
CA THR A 371 -5.58 -39.58 -8.20
C THR A 371 -4.43 -40.40 -8.80
N VAL A 372 -4.70 -41.69 -9.07
CA VAL A 372 -3.73 -42.58 -9.76
C VAL A 372 -3.41 -42.07 -11.17
N GLU A 373 -4.37 -41.42 -11.81
CA GLU A 373 -4.24 -40.80 -13.13
C GLU A 373 -3.54 -39.43 -13.09
N GLY A 374 -3.19 -38.91 -11.90
CA GLY A 374 -2.44 -37.67 -11.73
C GLY A 374 -3.29 -36.40 -11.59
N THR A 375 -4.60 -36.50 -11.38
CA THR A 375 -5.47 -35.32 -11.18
C THR A 375 -5.44 -34.87 -9.72
N LEU A 376 -5.14 -33.59 -9.44
CA LEU A 376 -5.17 -33.02 -8.09
C LEU A 376 -6.60 -32.95 -7.54
N THR A 377 -6.91 -33.64 -6.45
CA THR A 377 -8.25 -33.62 -5.83
C THR A 377 -8.32 -32.77 -4.57
N ASP A 378 -7.23 -32.69 -3.80
CA ASP A 378 -7.24 -32.01 -2.51
C ASP A 378 -5.94 -31.26 -2.23
N ILE A 379 -6.09 -30.07 -1.67
CA ILE A 379 -4.99 -29.33 -1.04
C ILE A 379 -5.29 -29.26 0.45
N SER A 380 -4.33 -29.74 1.26
CA SER A 380 -4.43 -29.71 2.72
C SER A 380 -3.26 -28.95 3.32
N ALA A 381 -3.54 -28.13 4.33
CA ALA A 381 -2.55 -27.32 5.00
C ALA A 381 -2.37 -27.74 6.46
N THR A 382 -1.21 -27.39 7.03
CA THR A 382 -0.99 -27.46 8.49
C THR A 382 -2.07 -26.66 9.22
N GLY A 383 -2.57 -27.20 10.33
CA GLY A 383 -3.71 -26.62 11.06
C GLY A 383 -5.08 -27.15 10.63
N GLY A 384 -5.14 -28.09 9.68
CA GLY A 384 -6.35 -28.85 9.34
C GLY A 384 -7.23 -28.21 8.26
N VAL A 385 -6.76 -27.14 7.61
CA VAL A 385 -7.46 -26.54 6.46
C VAL A 385 -7.36 -27.48 5.26
N ARG A 386 -8.49 -27.74 4.61
CA ARG A 386 -8.54 -28.56 3.40
C ARG A 386 -9.51 -27.97 2.38
N VAL A 387 -9.11 -27.97 1.13
CA VAL A 387 -10.00 -27.71 -0.02
C VAL A 387 -10.01 -28.92 -0.95
N HIS A 388 -11.18 -29.18 -1.54
CA HIS A 388 -11.40 -30.21 -2.54
C HIS A 388 -11.75 -29.58 -3.88
N LEU A 389 -11.17 -30.10 -4.95
CA LEU A 389 -11.26 -29.59 -6.30
C LEU A 389 -12.17 -30.50 -7.12
N HIS A 390 -13.20 -29.93 -7.76
CA HIS A 390 -14.11 -30.65 -8.64
C HIS A 390 -13.80 -30.34 -10.09
N TYR A 391 -13.90 -31.35 -10.96
CA TYR A 391 -13.64 -31.22 -12.39
C TYR A 391 -14.84 -31.67 -13.22
N ASP A 392 -15.00 -31.08 -14.39
CA ASP A 392 -15.95 -31.55 -15.38
C ASP A 392 -15.45 -32.80 -16.12
N ASN A 393 -16.35 -33.40 -16.90
CA ASN A 393 -16.03 -34.46 -17.84
C ASN A 393 -16.61 -34.08 -19.21
N PRO A 394 -15.93 -34.38 -20.32
CA PRO A 394 -14.67 -35.12 -20.44
C PRO A 394 -13.41 -34.24 -20.48
N LEU A 395 -13.53 -32.91 -20.44
CA LEU A 395 -12.40 -31.98 -20.67
C LEU A 395 -11.48 -31.83 -19.44
N GLY A 396 -11.91 -32.29 -18.26
CA GLY A 396 -11.10 -32.27 -17.05
C GLY A 396 -10.84 -30.85 -16.53
N ARG A 397 -11.77 -29.93 -16.77
CA ARG A 397 -11.66 -28.52 -16.34
C ARG A 397 -12.12 -28.36 -14.90
N LEU A 398 -11.40 -27.56 -14.12
CA LEU A 398 -11.74 -27.29 -12.72
C LEU A 398 -13.04 -26.49 -12.64
N THR A 399 -14.12 -27.04 -12.09
CA THR A 399 -15.43 -26.37 -12.04
C THR A 399 -15.63 -25.53 -10.79
N ASP A 400 -15.14 -26.03 -9.66
CA ASP A 400 -15.28 -25.36 -8.36
C ASP A 400 -14.32 -25.94 -7.31
N VAL A 401 -13.99 -25.10 -6.34
CA VAL A 401 -13.18 -25.45 -5.18
C VAL A 401 -14.04 -25.34 -3.93
N LYS A 402 -14.08 -26.39 -3.11
CA LYS A 402 -14.88 -26.41 -1.88
C LYS A 402 -14.02 -26.59 -0.65
N ARG A 403 -14.31 -25.84 0.42
CA ARG A 403 -13.71 -26.05 1.73
C ARG A 403 -14.31 -27.28 2.39
N ILE A 404 -13.45 -28.12 2.95
CA ILE A 404 -13.80 -29.37 3.62
C ILE A 404 -13.56 -29.22 5.12
N VAL A 405 -14.58 -29.53 5.92
CA VAL A 405 -14.51 -29.62 7.39
C VAL A 405 -15.14 -30.94 7.80
N ASP A 406 -14.48 -31.71 8.67
CA ASP A 406 -14.95 -33.03 9.12
C ASP A 406 -15.35 -33.98 7.98
N ASN A 407 -14.56 -33.97 6.89
CA ASN A 407 -14.80 -34.71 5.64
C ASN A 407 -16.12 -34.37 4.92
N GLN A 408 -16.71 -33.21 5.19
CA GLN A 408 -17.87 -32.69 4.49
C GLN A 408 -17.54 -31.38 3.79
N ALA A 409 -18.07 -31.21 2.56
CA ALA A 409 -18.00 -29.94 1.86
C ALA A 409 -18.97 -28.95 2.52
N VAL A 410 -18.42 -27.91 3.15
CA VAL A 410 -19.21 -26.92 3.90
C VAL A 410 -19.45 -25.64 3.11
N GLU A 411 -18.64 -25.38 2.08
CA GLU A 411 -18.64 -24.11 1.37
C GLU A 411 -17.93 -24.17 0.02
N THR A 412 -18.47 -23.48 -0.99
CA THR A 412 -17.81 -23.27 -2.27
C THR A 412 -17.01 -21.97 -2.21
N MET A 413 -15.70 -22.05 -2.46
CA MET A 413 -14.77 -20.92 -2.41
C MET A 413 -14.75 -20.12 -3.71
N VAL A 414 -14.78 -20.82 -4.85
CA VAL A 414 -14.79 -20.24 -6.19
C VAL A 414 -15.43 -21.21 -7.17
N GLN A 415 -16.01 -20.69 -8.25
CA GLN A 415 -16.48 -21.49 -9.39
C GLN A 415 -15.99 -20.92 -10.71
N TYR A 416 -15.82 -21.80 -11.68
CA TYR A 416 -15.38 -21.49 -13.04
C TYR A 416 -16.37 -22.01 -14.07
N ARG A 417 -16.51 -21.30 -15.19
CA ARG A 417 -17.28 -21.73 -16.36
C ARG A 417 -16.43 -21.64 -17.62
N TYR A 418 -16.75 -22.51 -18.57
CA TYR A 418 -15.98 -22.72 -19.77
C TYR A 418 -16.86 -22.60 -21.01
N ASP A 419 -16.26 -22.25 -22.14
CA ASP A 419 -16.89 -22.44 -23.44
C ASP A 419 -16.83 -23.92 -23.89
N ASP A 420 -17.41 -24.22 -25.05
CA ASP A 420 -17.44 -25.58 -25.62
C ASP A 420 -16.04 -26.14 -25.95
N ASN A 421 -15.01 -25.30 -26.01
CA ASN A 421 -13.61 -25.70 -26.22
C ASN A 421 -12.83 -25.86 -24.90
N GLY A 422 -13.49 -25.69 -23.75
CA GLY A 422 -12.85 -25.79 -22.43
C GLY A 422 -12.02 -24.56 -22.05
N GLN A 423 -12.26 -23.40 -22.65
CA GLN A 423 -11.55 -22.17 -22.30
C GLN A 423 -12.32 -21.40 -21.21
N LEU A 424 -11.64 -20.95 -20.14
CA LEU A 424 -12.26 -20.20 -19.05
C LEU A 424 -12.95 -18.92 -19.54
N ILE A 425 -14.26 -18.81 -19.35
CA ILE A 425 -15.09 -17.65 -19.74
C ILE A 425 -15.71 -16.89 -18.57
N GLU A 426 -15.79 -17.48 -17.38
CA GLU A 426 -16.40 -16.82 -16.21
C GLU A 426 -15.81 -17.33 -14.89
N VAL A 427 -15.66 -16.41 -13.93
CA VAL A 427 -15.24 -16.69 -12.55
C VAL A 427 -16.30 -16.16 -11.60
N ILE A 428 -16.72 -16.99 -10.66
CA ILE A 428 -17.76 -16.68 -9.67
C ILE A 428 -17.15 -16.83 -8.27
N ASN A 429 -17.22 -15.77 -7.45
CA ASN A 429 -16.65 -15.74 -6.10
C ASN A 429 -17.56 -16.47 -5.07
N ARG A 430 -17.12 -16.49 -3.81
CA ARG A 430 -17.85 -17.11 -2.68
C ARG A 430 -19.19 -16.42 -2.39
N ASN A 431 -19.29 -15.13 -2.72
CA ASN A 431 -20.55 -14.37 -2.68
C ASN A 431 -21.52 -14.73 -3.83
N SER A 432 -21.14 -15.63 -4.75
CA SER A 432 -21.90 -15.99 -5.97
C SER A 432 -22.02 -14.87 -7.01
N ASP A 433 -21.14 -13.87 -6.96
CA ASP A 433 -21.03 -12.81 -7.95
C ASP A 433 -20.13 -13.24 -9.11
N SER A 434 -20.55 -12.96 -10.35
CA SER A 434 -19.71 -13.09 -11.55
C SER A 434 -18.66 -11.97 -11.56
N VAL A 435 -17.44 -12.28 -11.10
CA VAL A 435 -16.39 -11.28 -10.87
C VAL A 435 -15.54 -11.01 -12.10
N ARG A 436 -15.40 -12.00 -12.98
CA ARG A 436 -14.67 -11.91 -14.25
C ARG A 436 -15.39 -12.64 -15.36
N ARG A 437 -15.32 -12.09 -16.57
CA ARG A 437 -15.67 -12.80 -17.81
C ARG A 437 -14.60 -12.61 -18.88
N PHE A 438 -14.43 -13.59 -19.75
CA PHE A 438 -13.41 -13.61 -20.80
C PHE A 438 -14.00 -14.04 -22.14
N SER A 439 -13.40 -13.57 -23.23
CA SER A 439 -13.66 -14.05 -24.58
C SER A 439 -12.37 -14.19 -25.37
N TYR A 440 -12.39 -15.07 -26.36
CA TYR A 440 -11.20 -15.47 -27.11
C TYR A 440 -11.49 -15.45 -28.61
N ALA A 441 -10.47 -15.12 -29.39
CA ALA A 441 -10.45 -15.23 -30.83
C ALA A 441 -9.09 -15.80 -31.25
N ASP A 442 -9.10 -16.78 -32.17
CA ASP A 442 -7.88 -17.42 -32.68
C ASP A 442 -6.92 -17.95 -31.58
N GLY A 443 -7.48 -18.40 -30.46
CA GLY A 443 -6.72 -18.98 -29.34
C GLY A 443 -6.05 -17.98 -28.39
N VAL A 444 -6.28 -16.68 -28.57
CA VAL A 444 -5.80 -15.61 -27.67
C VAL A 444 -6.98 -14.81 -27.09
N MET A 445 -6.79 -14.19 -25.93
CA MET A 445 -7.84 -13.40 -25.28
C MET A 445 -8.21 -12.18 -26.12
N ALA A 446 -9.45 -12.13 -26.58
CA ALA A 446 -10.01 -11.02 -27.35
C ALA A 446 -10.57 -9.94 -26.42
N SER A 447 -11.18 -10.33 -25.29
CA SER A 447 -11.61 -9.39 -24.27
C SER A 447 -11.73 -10.01 -22.89
N HIS A 448 -11.74 -9.17 -21.86
CA HIS A 448 -12.15 -9.52 -20.51
C HIS A 448 -13.01 -8.42 -19.89
N SER A 449 -13.83 -8.76 -18.90
CA SER A 449 -14.62 -7.79 -18.16
C SER A 449 -14.68 -8.07 -16.66
N ASN A 450 -14.88 -7.01 -15.88
CA ASN A 450 -15.07 -7.10 -14.44
C ASN A 450 -16.56 -7.18 -14.03
N ALA A 451 -16.79 -7.36 -12.74
CA ALA A 451 -18.13 -7.46 -12.16
C ALA A 451 -19.02 -6.21 -12.36
N LEU A 452 -18.42 -5.03 -12.57
CA LEU A 452 -19.14 -3.76 -12.78
C LEU A 452 -19.38 -3.45 -14.27
N GLY A 453 -18.94 -4.35 -15.18
CA GLY A 453 -19.18 -4.24 -16.61
C GLY A 453 -18.12 -3.45 -17.39
N LEU A 454 -16.95 -3.16 -16.80
CA LEU A 454 -15.82 -2.64 -17.58
C LEU A 454 -15.33 -3.75 -18.51
N THR A 455 -15.34 -3.53 -19.81
CA THR A 455 -14.79 -4.46 -20.79
C THR A 455 -13.49 -3.92 -21.37
N CYS A 456 -12.45 -4.74 -21.35
CA CYS A 456 -11.14 -4.52 -21.95
C CYS A 456 -11.03 -5.41 -23.19
N ASN A 457 -10.73 -4.83 -24.35
CA ASN A 457 -10.64 -5.54 -25.63
C ASN A 457 -9.24 -5.44 -26.21
N TYR A 458 -8.86 -6.40 -27.04
CA TYR A 458 -7.54 -6.50 -27.64
C TYR A 458 -7.64 -6.86 -29.12
N ARG A 459 -6.83 -6.19 -29.95
CA ARG A 459 -6.59 -6.59 -31.34
C ARG A 459 -5.19 -7.15 -31.47
N TRP A 460 -5.08 -8.22 -32.23
CA TRP A 460 -3.86 -9.01 -32.38
C TRP A 460 -3.35 -8.98 -33.82
N GLU A 461 -2.04 -9.00 -33.98
CA GLU A 461 -1.35 -9.26 -35.25
C GLU A 461 -0.18 -10.23 -35.01
N THR A 462 0.16 -11.03 -36.02
CA THR A 462 1.35 -11.88 -35.96
C THR A 462 2.58 -11.08 -36.38
N ILE A 463 3.47 -10.79 -35.43
CA ILE A 463 4.70 -10.01 -35.64
C ILE A 463 5.88 -10.77 -35.04
N GLY A 464 6.86 -11.10 -35.89
CA GLY A 464 7.99 -11.93 -35.47
C GLY A 464 7.58 -13.35 -35.07
N GLU A 465 6.67 -13.96 -35.86
CA GLU A 465 6.12 -15.32 -35.66
C GLU A 465 5.29 -15.53 -34.39
N GLN A 466 5.04 -14.49 -33.60
CA GLN A 466 4.25 -14.54 -32.37
C GLN A 466 3.03 -13.60 -32.46
N PRO A 467 1.88 -13.97 -31.87
CA PRO A 467 0.75 -13.05 -31.73
C PRO A 467 1.11 -11.94 -30.75
N ARG A 468 0.94 -10.69 -31.18
CA ARG A 468 1.19 -9.49 -30.37
C ARG A 468 -0.04 -8.59 -30.36
N VAL A 469 -0.34 -8.01 -29.21
CA VAL A 469 -1.37 -6.97 -29.07
C VAL A 469 -0.89 -5.73 -29.81
N VAL A 470 -1.66 -5.27 -30.79
CA VAL A 470 -1.38 -4.01 -31.53
C VAL A 470 -2.34 -2.90 -31.13
N GLU A 471 -3.42 -3.23 -30.45
CA GLU A 471 -4.43 -2.27 -29.98
C GLU A 471 -5.15 -2.81 -28.73
N HIS A 472 -5.40 -1.95 -27.75
CA HIS A 472 -6.20 -2.25 -26.56
C HIS A 472 -7.14 -1.10 -26.26
N TRP A 473 -8.43 -1.36 -26.05
CA TRP A 473 -9.38 -0.34 -25.63
C TRP A 473 -10.36 -0.83 -24.58
N THR A 474 -10.93 0.11 -23.84
CA THR A 474 -11.93 -0.15 -22.80
C THR A 474 -13.30 0.41 -23.15
N SER A 475 -14.35 -0.17 -22.58
CA SER A 475 -15.74 0.24 -22.82
C SER A 475 -16.07 1.68 -22.44
N ASP A 476 -15.24 2.32 -21.60
CA ASP A 476 -15.42 3.69 -21.12
C ASP A 476 -14.30 4.64 -21.56
N GLY A 477 -13.51 4.26 -22.58
CA GLY A 477 -12.85 5.23 -23.47
C GLY A 477 -11.33 5.21 -23.50
N GLU A 478 -10.64 4.58 -22.54
CA GLU A 478 -9.18 4.40 -22.60
C GLU A 478 -8.80 3.52 -23.81
N HIS A 479 -7.70 3.88 -24.49
CA HIS A 479 -7.27 3.28 -25.75
C HIS A 479 -5.74 3.37 -25.91
N PHE A 480 -5.09 2.29 -26.33
CA PHE A 480 -3.66 2.20 -26.64
C PHE A 480 -3.41 1.53 -27.99
N HIS A 481 -2.40 2.03 -28.70
CA HIS A 481 -1.85 1.41 -29.91
C HIS A 481 -0.40 1.01 -29.68
N PHE A 482 0.01 -0.14 -30.22
CA PHE A 482 1.35 -0.68 -30.04
C PHE A 482 2.01 -0.90 -31.40
N ARG A 483 3.27 -0.50 -31.52
CA ARG A 483 4.11 -0.73 -32.69
C ARG A 483 5.42 -1.38 -32.26
N TYR A 484 5.78 -2.48 -32.93
CA TYR A 484 6.95 -3.29 -32.57
C TYR A 484 7.98 -3.27 -33.69
N ASP A 485 9.24 -3.02 -33.35
CA ASP A 485 10.40 -3.40 -34.15
C ASP A 485 11.17 -4.48 -33.40
N VAL A 486 10.84 -5.75 -33.72
CA VAL A 486 11.42 -6.92 -33.05
C VAL A 486 12.93 -7.03 -33.34
N LYS A 487 13.40 -6.56 -34.50
CA LYS A 487 14.83 -6.62 -34.85
C LYS A 487 15.62 -5.57 -34.09
N ALA A 488 15.07 -4.37 -33.96
CA ALA A 488 15.66 -3.29 -33.16
C ALA A 488 15.39 -3.44 -31.66
N ARG A 489 14.58 -4.43 -31.23
CA ARG A 489 14.13 -4.62 -29.85
C ARG A 489 13.55 -3.34 -29.24
N THR A 490 12.66 -2.70 -30.00
CA THR A 490 12.06 -1.42 -29.64
C THR A 490 10.55 -1.47 -29.84
N THR A 491 9.81 -0.93 -28.87
CA THR A 491 8.35 -0.84 -28.90
C THR A 491 7.91 0.60 -28.68
N TRP A 492 6.94 1.07 -29.47
CA TRP A 492 6.26 2.34 -29.27
C TRP A 492 4.83 2.08 -28.84
N VAL A 493 4.37 2.86 -27.86
CA VAL A 493 3.00 2.79 -27.34
C VAL A 493 2.38 4.17 -27.44
N THR A 494 1.23 4.30 -28.09
CA THR A 494 0.46 5.54 -28.17
C THR A 494 -0.80 5.43 -27.33
N ASP A 495 -1.03 6.35 -26.41
CA ASP A 495 -2.23 6.35 -25.55
C ASP A 495 -3.43 7.10 -26.17
N VAL A 496 -4.54 7.16 -25.43
CA VAL A 496 -5.79 7.79 -25.85
C VAL A 496 -5.67 9.31 -26.03
N LEU A 497 -4.68 9.93 -25.39
CA LEU A 497 -4.38 11.36 -25.54
C LEU A 497 -3.46 11.63 -26.75
N GLY A 498 -2.99 10.59 -27.44
CA GLY A 498 -2.06 10.69 -28.56
C GLY A 498 -0.60 10.87 -28.14
N ARG A 499 -0.27 10.63 -26.87
CA ARG A 499 1.11 10.66 -26.37
C ARG A 499 1.81 9.36 -26.73
N GLU A 500 3.11 9.40 -27.01
CA GLU A 500 3.89 8.20 -27.38
C GLU A 500 5.01 7.93 -26.37
N ALA A 501 5.03 6.71 -25.83
CA ALA A 501 6.14 6.15 -25.07
C ALA A 501 6.99 5.22 -25.97
N GLU A 502 8.28 5.10 -25.68
CA GLU A 502 9.24 4.23 -26.39
C GLU A 502 9.98 3.35 -25.38
N ILE A 503 10.13 2.07 -25.68
CA ILE A 503 10.71 1.06 -24.79
C ILE A 503 11.75 0.27 -25.57
N HIS A 504 12.97 0.18 -25.04
CA HIS A 504 14.06 -0.63 -25.57
C HIS A 504 14.36 -1.79 -24.61
N TYR A 505 14.60 -2.98 -25.16
CA TYR A 505 14.84 -4.17 -24.37
C TYR A 505 16.03 -5.00 -24.88
N ASN A 506 16.62 -5.81 -24.01
CA ASN A 506 17.73 -6.70 -24.34
C ASN A 506 17.25 -8.04 -24.94
N ASP A 507 18.15 -9.00 -25.18
CA ASP A 507 17.81 -10.29 -25.82
C ASP A 507 16.93 -11.18 -24.92
N ASP A 508 16.97 -10.97 -23.60
CA ASP A 508 16.12 -11.65 -22.61
C ASP A 508 14.75 -10.96 -22.43
N HIS A 509 14.38 -10.03 -23.32
CA HIS A 509 13.16 -9.23 -23.22
C HIS A 509 13.06 -8.40 -21.93
N ARG A 510 14.21 -7.95 -21.40
CA ARG A 510 14.28 -7.06 -20.23
C ARG A 510 14.45 -5.61 -20.67
N VAL A 511 13.67 -4.70 -20.09
CA VAL A 511 13.75 -3.26 -20.42
C VAL A 511 15.09 -2.70 -19.98
N ILE A 512 15.80 -2.02 -20.89
CA ILE A 512 17.11 -1.38 -20.64
C ILE A 512 17.07 0.13 -20.82
N ALA A 513 16.08 0.66 -21.53
CA ALA A 513 15.84 2.09 -21.63
C ALA A 513 14.40 2.37 -22.02
N SER A 514 13.90 3.54 -21.65
CA SER A 514 12.57 3.98 -22.05
C SER A 514 12.45 5.50 -22.12
N ARG A 515 11.54 5.96 -22.98
CA ARG A 515 11.00 7.33 -23.00
C ARG A 515 9.52 7.23 -22.62
N ASP A 516 9.12 7.92 -21.56
CA ASP A 516 7.74 7.93 -21.10
C ASP A 516 6.85 8.90 -21.91
N PHE A 517 5.53 8.89 -21.70
CA PHE A 517 4.57 9.73 -22.44
C PHE A 517 4.81 11.24 -22.33
N GLY A 518 5.46 11.70 -21.25
CA GLY A 518 5.86 13.09 -21.06
C GLY A 518 7.21 13.45 -21.67
N GLY A 519 7.93 12.47 -22.20
CA GLY A 519 9.28 12.62 -22.76
C GLY A 519 10.41 12.33 -21.77
N GLU A 520 10.11 11.93 -20.53
CA GLU A 520 11.10 11.51 -19.54
C GLU A 520 11.88 10.30 -20.00
N HIS A 521 13.21 10.31 -19.84
CA HIS A 521 14.09 9.23 -20.27
C HIS A 521 14.69 8.48 -19.08
N TYR A 522 14.65 7.16 -19.15
CA TYR A 522 15.24 6.26 -18.16
C TYR A 522 16.20 5.29 -18.82
N VAL A 523 17.31 4.98 -18.15
CA VAL A 523 18.28 3.96 -18.58
C VAL A 523 18.55 3.03 -17.42
N ILE A 524 18.48 1.72 -17.68
CA ILE A 524 18.58 0.67 -16.68
C ILE A 524 19.82 -0.16 -17.01
N ASP A 525 20.75 -0.23 -16.06
CA ASP A 525 21.89 -1.12 -16.14
C ASP A 525 21.52 -2.47 -15.52
N ILE A 526 21.82 -3.57 -16.21
CA ILE A 526 21.48 -4.93 -15.80
C ILE A 526 22.73 -5.81 -15.86
N ASP A 527 22.96 -6.63 -14.84
CA ASP A 527 24.03 -7.63 -14.85
C ASP A 527 23.65 -8.93 -15.62
N ASP A 528 24.61 -9.83 -15.78
CA ASP A 528 24.38 -11.12 -16.48
C ASP A 528 23.35 -12.03 -15.77
N SER A 529 23.11 -11.82 -14.47
CA SER A 529 22.09 -12.55 -13.69
C SER A 529 20.69 -11.92 -13.84
N GLY A 530 20.60 -10.73 -14.41
CA GLY A 530 19.36 -9.99 -14.58
C GLY A 530 19.02 -9.01 -13.48
N ASN A 531 19.92 -8.76 -12.55
CA ASN A 531 19.70 -7.78 -11.51
C ASN A 531 19.90 -6.37 -12.07
N MET A 532 19.01 -5.45 -11.71
CA MET A 532 19.20 -4.03 -11.99
C MET A 532 20.36 -3.51 -11.14
N THR A 533 21.47 -3.13 -11.76
CA THR A 533 22.66 -2.59 -11.08
C THR A 533 22.72 -1.06 -11.09
N GLY A 534 21.92 -0.42 -11.95
CA GLY A 534 21.88 1.03 -12.07
C GLY A 534 20.59 1.54 -12.68
N LEU A 535 20.18 2.74 -12.29
CA LEU A 535 19.10 3.50 -12.92
C LEU A 535 19.54 4.95 -13.12
N THR A 536 19.50 5.42 -14.36
CA THR A 536 19.63 6.84 -14.71
C THR A 536 18.24 7.44 -14.86
N LEU A 537 17.98 8.53 -14.12
CA LEU A 537 16.74 9.28 -14.10
C LEU A 537 16.71 10.38 -15.20
N PRO A 538 15.54 10.98 -15.50
CA PRO A 538 15.39 11.94 -16.59
C PRO A 538 16.20 13.24 -16.43
N ASP A 539 16.58 13.57 -15.21
CA ASP A 539 17.45 14.71 -14.88
C ASP A 539 18.95 14.35 -14.84
N GLY A 540 19.29 13.10 -15.17
CA GLY A 540 20.66 12.58 -15.17
C GLY A 540 21.15 12.08 -13.82
N ASN A 541 20.32 12.13 -12.77
CA ASN A 541 20.63 11.53 -11.49
C ASN A 541 20.72 10.01 -11.60
N THR A 542 21.58 9.39 -10.79
CA THR A 542 21.85 7.95 -10.86
C THR A 542 21.64 7.30 -9.51
N VAL A 543 21.06 6.10 -9.54
CA VAL A 543 21.00 5.15 -8.43
C VAL A 543 21.86 3.95 -8.80
N GLU A 544 22.69 3.47 -7.89
CA GLU A 544 23.51 2.26 -8.08
C GLU A 544 23.10 1.19 -7.06
N LEU A 545 23.01 -0.06 -7.50
CA LEU A 545 22.61 -1.22 -6.71
C LEU A 545 23.69 -2.31 -6.83
N LYS A 546 24.04 -2.95 -5.71
CA LYS A 546 25.00 -4.04 -5.68
C LYS A 546 24.41 -5.28 -5.02
N TYR A 547 24.72 -6.43 -5.61
CA TYR A 547 24.22 -7.71 -5.17
C TYR A 547 25.36 -8.65 -4.79
N ASP A 548 25.06 -9.62 -3.95
CA ASP A 548 25.93 -10.78 -3.75
C ASP A 548 25.66 -11.88 -4.78
N ASP A 549 26.38 -13.00 -4.68
CA ASP A 549 26.27 -14.16 -5.59
C ASP A 549 24.89 -14.85 -5.54
N TYR A 550 24.03 -14.48 -4.59
CA TYR A 550 22.64 -14.96 -4.45
C TYR A 550 21.61 -13.92 -4.91
N ALA A 551 22.05 -12.89 -5.64
CA ALA A 551 21.20 -11.81 -6.11
C ALA A 551 20.45 -11.10 -4.96
N ARG A 552 21.04 -11.06 -3.77
CA ARG A 552 20.54 -10.27 -2.62
C ARG A 552 21.22 -8.91 -2.58
N LEU A 553 20.45 -7.85 -2.33
CA LEU A 553 20.93 -6.47 -2.35
C LEU A 553 21.83 -6.17 -1.15
N VAL A 554 23.12 -5.88 -1.36
CA VAL A 554 24.10 -5.64 -0.28
C VAL A 554 24.47 -4.16 -0.11
N GLU A 555 24.30 -3.34 -1.15
CA GLU A 555 24.57 -1.89 -1.09
C GLU A 555 23.65 -1.14 -2.07
N GLU A 556 23.07 -0.04 -1.61
CA GLU A 556 22.39 0.97 -2.42
C GLU A 556 23.19 2.27 -2.36
N THR A 557 23.38 2.93 -3.50
CA THR A 557 23.97 4.28 -3.57
C THR A 557 22.97 5.23 -4.22
N ASP A 558 22.66 6.32 -3.51
CA ASP A 558 21.72 7.34 -3.99
C ASP A 558 22.40 8.41 -4.88
N PRO A 559 21.63 9.34 -5.50
CA PRO A 559 22.19 10.42 -6.31
C PRO A 559 23.13 11.39 -5.57
N LEU A 560 23.11 11.41 -4.23
CA LEU A 560 24.07 12.16 -3.40
C LEU A 560 25.33 11.36 -3.06
N ARG A 561 25.48 10.13 -3.61
CA ARG A 561 26.56 9.18 -3.33
C ARG A 561 26.56 8.63 -1.90
N ARG A 562 25.45 8.77 -1.18
CA ARG A 562 25.25 8.19 0.14
C ARG A 562 24.92 6.70 0.00
N LYS A 563 25.27 5.91 1.02
CA LYS A 563 25.18 4.46 0.95
C LYS A 563 24.34 3.86 2.06
N ILE A 564 23.46 2.93 1.70
CA ILE A 564 22.83 2.00 2.63
C ILE A 564 23.45 0.62 2.39
N LYS A 565 23.79 -0.10 3.45
CA LYS A 565 24.37 -1.45 3.35
C LYS A 565 23.55 -2.47 4.11
N TYR A 566 23.50 -3.68 3.58
CA TYR A 566 22.73 -4.79 4.12
C TYR A 566 23.62 -5.99 4.43
N GLN A 567 23.32 -6.69 5.52
CA GLN A 567 23.90 -8.00 5.83
C GLN A 567 22.78 -9.00 6.06
N TYR A 568 23.01 -10.26 5.67
CA TYR A 568 21.98 -11.30 5.66
C TYR A 568 22.31 -12.48 6.57
N HIS A 569 21.27 -13.16 7.02
CA HIS A 569 21.37 -14.37 7.82
C HIS A 569 21.74 -15.57 6.94
N HIS A 570 22.99 -16.01 6.99
CA HIS A 570 23.48 -17.15 6.19
C HIS A 570 23.17 -16.99 4.69
N LEU A 571 22.50 -17.98 4.09
CA LEU A 571 22.09 -18.01 2.67
C LEU A 571 20.64 -17.56 2.48
N THR A 572 20.02 -16.91 3.48
CA THR A 572 18.61 -16.50 3.40
C THR A 572 18.46 -15.02 3.03
N THR A 573 17.23 -14.60 2.79
CA THR A 573 16.84 -13.20 2.53
C THR A 573 16.65 -12.37 3.80
N LEU A 574 16.79 -13.00 4.98
CA LEU A 574 16.56 -12.34 6.27
C LEU A 574 17.71 -11.38 6.59
N VAL A 575 17.40 -10.10 6.77
CA VAL A 575 18.39 -9.03 7.01
C VAL A 575 18.80 -9.02 8.49
N THR A 576 20.10 -9.14 8.77
CA THR A 576 20.68 -9.09 10.13
C THR A 576 21.24 -7.74 10.51
N GLN A 577 21.57 -6.89 9.54
CA GLN A 577 22.06 -5.55 9.79
C GLN A 577 21.74 -4.61 8.62
N VAL A 578 21.38 -3.37 8.95
CA VAL A 578 21.27 -2.25 8.01
C VAL A 578 22.12 -1.10 8.53
N ASP A 579 23.05 -0.61 7.71
CA ASP A 579 23.86 0.58 8.00
C ASP A 579 23.37 1.75 7.13
N TYR A 580 23.01 2.86 7.77
CA TYR A 580 22.50 4.05 7.11
C TYR A 580 23.57 5.13 6.90
N PRO A 581 23.36 6.07 5.95
CA PRO A 581 24.29 7.16 5.69
C PRO A 581 24.55 8.08 6.88
N ASP A 582 23.59 8.23 7.79
CA ASP A 582 23.71 9.07 8.98
C ASP A 582 24.51 8.42 10.12
N GLY A 583 25.06 7.21 9.86
CA GLY A 583 25.82 6.43 10.83
C GLY A 583 24.95 5.61 11.79
N SER A 584 23.63 5.66 11.68
CA SER A 584 22.75 4.77 12.42
C SER A 584 22.85 3.34 11.89
N THR A 585 22.72 2.37 12.80
CA THR A 585 22.75 0.93 12.46
C THR A 585 21.60 0.23 13.15
N TRP A 586 20.83 -0.56 12.40
CA TRP A 586 19.85 -1.49 12.95
C TRP A 586 20.36 -2.92 12.83
N LYS A 587 20.03 -3.78 13.81
CA LYS A 587 20.42 -5.20 13.80
C LYS A 587 19.27 -6.10 14.16
N ALA A 588 19.23 -7.28 13.55
CA ALA A 588 18.37 -8.39 13.92
C ALA A 588 19.15 -9.69 14.10
N ARG A 589 18.60 -10.57 14.94
CA ARG A 589 19.05 -11.93 15.14
C ARG A 589 17.91 -12.89 14.89
N TYR A 590 18.25 -13.99 14.22
CA TYR A 590 17.35 -15.09 13.94
C TYR A 590 17.87 -16.39 14.58
N ASP A 591 16.98 -17.33 14.83
CA ASP A 591 17.36 -18.70 15.14
C ASP A 591 17.69 -19.51 13.87
N ALA A 592 18.06 -20.78 14.04
CA ALA A 592 18.39 -21.67 12.92
C ALA A 592 17.20 -21.97 11.99
N LYS A 593 15.96 -21.77 12.46
CA LYS A 593 14.73 -21.93 11.69
C LYS A 593 14.31 -20.64 10.97
N GLY A 594 15.00 -19.52 11.22
CA GLY A 594 14.71 -18.22 10.64
C GLY A 594 13.71 -17.38 11.44
N ASN A 595 13.35 -17.79 12.66
CA ASN A 595 12.48 -16.98 13.50
C ASN A 595 13.26 -15.80 14.10
N LEU A 596 12.66 -14.62 14.09
CA LEU A 596 13.23 -13.43 14.72
C LEU A 596 13.28 -13.63 16.24
N ILE A 597 14.45 -13.45 16.85
CA ILE A 597 14.65 -13.62 18.30
C ILE A 597 15.10 -12.35 19.02
N ALA A 598 15.71 -11.41 18.31
CA ALA A 598 16.04 -10.10 18.87
C ALA A 598 16.26 -9.04 17.80
N GLU A 599 15.96 -7.80 18.14
CA GLU A 599 16.28 -6.60 17.36
C GLU A 599 16.98 -5.58 18.25
N VAL A 600 17.90 -4.83 17.66
CA VAL A 600 18.63 -3.75 18.32
C VAL A 600 18.58 -2.53 17.43
N ASP A 601 18.00 -1.45 17.95
CA ASP A 601 17.93 -0.17 17.26
C ASP A 601 19.27 0.59 17.29
N ALA A 602 19.33 1.75 16.63
CA ALA A 602 20.55 2.54 16.54
C ALA A 602 21.02 3.17 17.85
N LEU A 603 20.17 3.23 18.88
CA LEU A 603 20.55 3.64 20.24
C LEU A 603 20.98 2.46 21.12
N GLY A 604 20.90 1.22 20.60
CA GLY A 604 21.22 0.01 21.35
C GLY A 604 20.05 -0.52 22.18
N ASN A 605 18.83 0.04 22.02
CA ASN A 605 17.65 -0.51 22.69
C ASN A 605 17.30 -1.84 22.05
N LYS A 606 17.07 -2.84 22.91
CA LYS A 606 16.87 -4.24 22.49
C LYS A 606 15.42 -4.66 22.69
N THR A 607 14.83 -5.26 21.68
CA THR A 607 13.56 -6.00 21.77
C THR A 607 13.83 -7.47 21.54
N GLU A 608 13.25 -8.35 22.38
CA GLU A 608 13.40 -9.80 22.29
C GLU A 608 12.08 -10.49 22.01
N TYR A 609 12.15 -11.59 21.27
CA TYR A 609 11.00 -12.37 20.84
C TYR A 609 11.18 -13.81 21.28
N LEU A 610 10.19 -14.33 22.01
CA LEU A 610 10.09 -15.74 22.35
C LEU A 610 9.00 -16.37 21.48
N ASN A 611 9.42 -17.29 20.62
CA ASN A 611 8.57 -17.94 19.62
C ASN A 611 8.16 -19.33 20.07
N SER A 612 6.97 -19.76 19.66
CA SER A 612 6.53 -21.14 19.78
C SER A 612 7.31 -22.03 18.82
N ASP A 613 7.11 -23.35 18.91
CA ASP A 613 7.67 -24.31 17.95
C ASP A 613 7.22 -24.04 16.51
N ASP A 614 6.03 -23.43 16.36
CA ASP A 614 5.44 -22.96 15.11
C ASP A 614 5.96 -21.58 14.67
N GLY A 615 7.02 -21.04 15.28
CA GLY A 615 7.62 -19.76 14.89
C GLY A 615 6.75 -18.52 15.20
N LEU A 616 5.61 -18.69 15.87
CA LEU A 616 4.74 -17.58 16.27
C LEU A 616 5.22 -16.99 17.60
N PRO A 617 5.47 -15.68 17.71
CA PRO A 617 5.88 -15.06 18.96
C PRO A 617 4.76 -15.11 19.98
N HIS A 618 5.02 -15.74 21.12
CA HIS A 618 4.12 -15.77 22.27
C HIS A 618 4.50 -14.72 23.33
N THR A 619 5.73 -14.19 23.27
CA THR A 619 6.19 -13.14 24.18
C THR A 619 7.11 -12.16 23.47
N VAL A 620 6.86 -10.87 23.66
CA VAL A 620 7.71 -9.77 23.19
C VAL A 620 8.20 -9.01 24.40
N ILE A 621 9.52 -8.96 24.59
CA ILE A 621 10.17 -8.25 25.69
C ILE A 621 10.76 -6.97 25.12
N ASP A 622 10.29 -5.83 25.57
CA ASP A 622 10.74 -4.53 25.10
C ASP A 622 12.05 -4.09 25.79
N ALA A 623 12.60 -2.96 25.35
CA ALA A 623 13.85 -2.41 25.88
C ALA A 623 13.79 -2.00 27.36
N THR A 624 12.59 -1.88 27.94
CA THR A 624 12.38 -1.64 29.37
C THR A 624 12.23 -2.94 30.17
N GLN A 625 12.48 -4.09 29.54
CA GLN A 625 12.29 -5.46 30.07
C GLN A 625 10.84 -5.77 30.45
N LYS A 626 9.88 -5.01 29.91
CA LYS A 626 8.46 -5.33 30.06
C LYS A 626 8.03 -6.27 28.96
N SER A 627 7.10 -7.15 29.28
CA SER A 627 6.64 -8.20 28.37
C SER A 627 5.22 -7.95 27.90
N LYS A 628 4.98 -8.25 26.63
CA LYS A 628 3.66 -8.41 26.02
C LYS A 628 3.48 -9.89 25.67
N TYR A 629 2.25 -10.39 25.72
CA TYR A 629 1.96 -11.81 25.49
C TYR A 629 0.91 -12.00 24.39
N LEU A 630 1.10 -13.02 23.57
CA LEU A 630 0.20 -13.38 22.48
C LEU A 630 -0.19 -14.85 22.58
N TRP A 631 -1.46 -15.13 22.32
CA TRP A 631 -1.98 -16.47 22.17
C TRP A 631 -2.59 -16.61 20.79
N TRP A 632 -2.24 -17.71 20.12
CA TRP A 632 -2.57 -18.00 18.75
C TRP A 632 -3.45 -19.24 18.67
N ASN A 633 -4.38 -19.27 17.73
CA ASN A 633 -5.02 -20.51 17.32
C ASN A 633 -4.14 -21.30 16.33
N THR A 634 -4.59 -22.48 15.95
CA THR A 634 -3.89 -23.37 15.00
C THR A 634 -3.82 -22.82 13.57
N LEU A 635 -4.50 -21.72 13.28
CA LEU A 635 -4.52 -21.04 11.99
C LEU A 635 -3.67 -19.77 11.97
N ALA A 636 -2.78 -19.61 12.96
CA ALA A 636 -1.93 -18.43 13.13
C ALA A 636 -2.72 -17.12 13.31
N GLN A 637 -3.91 -17.19 13.92
CA GLN A 637 -4.69 -16.00 14.27
C GLN A 637 -4.58 -15.73 15.77
N VAL A 638 -4.34 -14.48 16.15
CA VAL A 638 -4.29 -14.08 17.56
C VAL A 638 -5.68 -14.16 18.17
N GLU A 639 -5.85 -14.94 19.22
CA GLU A 639 -7.10 -15.03 20.00
C GLU A 639 -7.06 -14.14 21.25
N ARG A 640 -5.85 -13.86 21.75
CA ARG A 640 -5.65 -13.00 22.92
C ARG A 640 -4.33 -12.26 22.80
N PHE A 641 -4.38 -10.99 23.17
CA PHE A 641 -3.22 -10.13 23.37
C PHE A 641 -3.23 -9.63 24.81
N GLN A 642 -2.10 -9.65 25.49
CA GLN A 642 -1.93 -9.04 26.81
C GLN A 642 -0.81 -8.01 26.77
N ASP A 643 -1.13 -6.79 27.19
CA ASP A 643 -0.16 -5.70 27.26
C ASP A 643 0.76 -5.81 28.50
N CYS A 644 1.74 -4.92 28.58
CA CYS A 644 2.68 -4.88 29.69
C CYS A 644 2.07 -4.48 31.05
N SER A 645 0.82 -4.01 31.06
CA SER A 645 0.05 -3.74 32.27
C SER A 645 -0.79 -4.94 32.73
N GLY A 646 -0.74 -6.05 31.99
CA GLY A 646 -1.49 -7.27 32.27
C GLY A 646 -2.94 -7.24 31.76
N LYS A 647 -3.32 -6.21 30.99
CA LYS A 647 -4.68 -6.09 30.44
C LYS A 647 -4.81 -6.90 29.16
N ASN A 648 -5.95 -7.56 29.02
CA ASN A 648 -6.21 -8.46 27.90
C ASN A 648 -7.09 -7.80 26.86
N THR A 649 -6.77 -8.06 25.60
CA THR A 649 -7.66 -7.89 24.46
C THR A 649 -7.94 -9.27 23.87
N LEU A 650 -9.20 -9.58 23.57
CA LEU A 650 -9.64 -10.87 23.04
C LEU A 650 -10.19 -10.72 21.63
N TYR A 651 -9.89 -11.70 20.78
CA TYR A 651 -10.31 -11.76 19.39
C TYR A 651 -11.11 -13.04 19.17
N ARG A 652 -12.23 -12.94 18.46
CA ARG A 652 -13.06 -14.10 18.12
C ARG A 652 -13.26 -14.21 16.61
N PHE A 653 -13.17 -15.42 16.11
CA PHE A 653 -13.34 -15.74 14.69
C PHE A 653 -14.56 -16.64 14.48
N ASP A 654 -15.15 -16.57 13.29
CA ASP A 654 -16.24 -17.47 12.87
C ASP A 654 -15.73 -18.77 12.24
N GLU A 655 -16.66 -19.66 11.83
CA GLU A 655 -16.37 -20.92 11.13
C GLU A 655 -15.76 -20.73 9.72
N ARG A 656 -15.76 -19.48 9.22
CA ARG A 656 -15.11 -19.05 7.98
C ARG A 656 -13.75 -18.40 8.24
N HIS A 657 -13.30 -18.40 9.49
CA HIS A 657 -12.04 -17.84 9.98
C HIS A 657 -11.96 -16.31 9.87
N HIS A 658 -13.09 -15.61 9.76
CA HIS A 658 -13.12 -14.15 9.79
C HIS A 658 -13.24 -13.63 11.22
N LEU A 659 -12.58 -12.50 11.50
CA LEU A 659 -12.72 -11.80 12.77
C LEU A 659 -14.15 -11.25 12.93
N ILE A 660 -14.87 -11.71 13.97
CA ILE A 660 -16.25 -11.33 14.27
C ILE A 660 -16.43 -10.58 15.59
N ALA A 661 -15.42 -10.54 16.46
CA ALA A 661 -15.46 -9.68 17.64
C ALA A 661 -14.09 -9.34 18.19
N VAL A 662 -14.01 -8.16 18.80
CA VAL A 662 -12.87 -7.71 19.59
C VAL A 662 -13.38 -7.23 20.94
N THR A 663 -12.84 -7.78 22.02
CA THR A 663 -13.10 -7.32 23.40
C THR A 663 -11.84 -6.65 23.91
N ASP A 664 -11.92 -5.38 24.26
CA ASP A 664 -10.76 -4.58 24.65
C ASP A 664 -10.32 -4.79 26.11
N ALA A 665 -9.25 -4.09 26.50
CA ALA A 665 -8.70 -4.05 27.86
C ALA A 665 -9.69 -3.57 28.94
N LEU A 666 -10.77 -2.90 28.55
CA LEU A 666 -11.85 -2.42 29.41
C LEU A 666 -13.07 -3.36 29.40
N ASN A 667 -12.93 -4.55 28.80
CA ASN A 667 -14.00 -5.52 28.57
C ASN A 667 -15.16 -5.00 27.70
N GLN A 668 -14.92 -3.96 26.90
CA GLN A 668 -15.87 -3.46 25.93
C GLN A 668 -15.77 -4.27 24.65
N THR A 669 -16.90 -4.73 24.11
CA THR A 669 -16.92 -5.63 22.96
C THR A 669 -17.51 -4.97 21.73
N THR A 670 -16.74 -4.92 20.65
CA THR A 670 -17.19 -4.57 19.31
C THR A 670 -17.41 -5.86 18.51
N THR A 671 -18.56 -6.03 17.86
CA THR A 671 -18.86 -7.20 17.02
C THR A 671 -19.04 -6.83 15.55
N LEU A 672 -18.69 -7.76 14.66
CA LEU A 672 -18.71 -7.59 13.22
C LEU A 672 -19.63 -8.65 12.59
N GLU A 673 -20.53 -8.20 11.72
CA GLU A 673 -21.30 -9.07 10.81
C GLU A 673 -20.66 -8.99 9.42
N ARG A 674 -20.51 -10.12 8.72
CA ARG A 674 -19.74 -10.21 7.47
C ARG A 674 -20.43 -11.02 6.38
N LYS A 675 -20.08 -10.73 5.14
CA LYS A 675 -20.36 -11.57 3.97
C LYS A 675 -19.47 -12.83 3.95
N PRO A 676 -19.82 -13.85 3.13
CA PRO A 676 -18.95 -14.99 2.86
C PRO A 676 -17.53 -14.63 2.41
N ASP A 677 -17.31 -13.64 1.53
CA ASP A 677 -15.96 -13.19 1.14
C ASP A 677 -15.28 -12.26 2.17
N GLY A 678 -15.91 -12.06 3.33
CA GLY A 678 -15.32 -11.37 4.47
C GLY A 678 -15.63 -9.87 4.56
N GLU A 679 -16.31 -9.26 3.59
CA GLU A 679 -16.66 -7.84 3.69
C GLU A 679 -17.58 -7.55 4.89
N VAL A 680 -17.32 -6.46 5.61
CA VAL A 680 -18.03 -6.11 6.86
C VAL A 680 -19.39 -5.47 6.53
N LEU A 681 -20.49 -6.14 6.85
CA LEU A 681 -21.85 -5.63 6.66
C LEU A 681 -22.29 -4.71 7.79
N ARG A 682 -21.88 -5.01 9.03
CA ARG A 682 -22.26 -4.26 10.21
C ARG A 682 -21.18 -4.29 11.28
N ILE A 683 -21.03 -3.17 11.98
CA ILE A 683 -20.19 -3.02 13.17
C ILE A 683 -21.11 -2.61 14.31
N GLN A 684 -21.12 -3.38 15.38
CA GLN A 684 -21.88 -3.07 16.59
C GLN A 684 -20.89 -2.69 17.69
N HIS A 685 -21.04 -1.47 18.20
CA HIS A 685 -20.18 -0.90 19.22
C HIS A 685 -20.66 -1.26 20.64
N PRO A 686 -19.77 -1.18 21.64
CA PRO A 686 -20.10 -1.50 23.03
C PRO A 686 -21.19 -0.61 23.63
N ASP A 687 -21.33 0.62 23.14
CA ASP A 687 -22.34 1.60 23.55
C ASP A 687 -23.74 1.32 22.95
N GLY A 688 -23.87 0.25 22.15
CA GLY A 688 -25.11 -0.12 21.47
C GLY A 688 -25.33 0.59 20.12
N SER A 689 -24.50 1.56 19.75
CA SER A 689 -24.54 2.16 18.41
C SER A 689 -24.03 1.18 17.35
N ALA A 690 -24.49 1.32 16.11
CA ALA A 690 -24.12 0.42 15.03
C ALA A 690 -23.91 1.14 13.71
N GLU A 691 -22.94 0.67 12.95
CA GLU A 691 -22.67 1.14 11.59
C GLU A 691 -22.96 0.02 10.61
N SER A 692 -23.43 0.35 9.40
CA SER A 692 -23.68 -0.64 8.35
C SER A 692 -23.16 -0.19 6.99
N PHE A 693 -22.82 -1.18 6.16
CA PHE A 693 -22.18 -0.97 4.87
C PHE A 693 -22.87 -1.81 3.80
N THR A 694 -22.90 -1.28 2.58
CA THR A 694 -23.25 -2.05 1.38
C THR A 694 -22.13 -1.96 0.36
N TYR A 695 -22.05 -2.96 -0.51
CA TYR A 695 -20.94 -3.15 -1.42
C TYR A 695 -21.44 -3.43 -2.83
N ASN A 696 -20.64 -3.07 -3.82
CA ASN A 696 -20.79 -3.60 -5.18
C ASN A 696 -20.16 -5.01 -5.29
N ALA A 697 -20.27 -5.62 -6.47
CA ALA A 697 -19.74 -6.97 -6.73
C ALA A 697 -18.20 -7.04 -6.77
N LEU A 698 -17.48 -5.90 -6.69
CA LEU A 698 -16.02 -5.84 -6.50
C LEU A 698 -15.62 -5.63 -5.03
N GLY A 699 -16.57 -5.76 -4.08
CA GLY A 699 -16.29 -5.55 -2.66
C GLY A 699 -16.04 -4.08 -2.28
N GLN A 700 -16.40 -3.11 -3.14
CA GLN A 700 -16.20 -1.69 -2.85
C GLN A 700 -17.47 -1.07 -2.22
N VAL A 701 -17.27 -0.23 -1.20
CA VAL A 701 -18.38 0.42 -0.46
C VAL A 701 -19.23 1.30 -1.39
N LEU A 702 -20.56 1.10 -1.32
CA LEU A 702 -21.62 1.88 -1.99
C LEU A 702 -22.42 2.74 -1.00
N THR A 703 -22.70 2.23 0.19
CA THR A 703 -23.33 3.02 1.24
C THR A 703 -22.65 2.77 2.57
N HIS A 704 -22.64 3.80 3.40
CA HIS A 704 -22.29 3.69 4.81
C HIS A 704 -23.36 4.42 5.61
N THR A 705 -23.93 3.72 6.59
CA THR A 705 -24.84 4.28 7.56
C THR A 705 -24.14 4.27 8.92
N ASP A 706 -23.99 5.45 9.52
CA ASP A 706 -23.30 5.60 10.80
C ASP A 706 -24.17 5.23 12.01
N GLY A 707 -23.58 5.29 13.21
CA GLY A 707 -24.24 5.05 14.50
C GLY A 707 -25.46 5.92 14.81
N LYS A 708 -25.71 6.98 14.03
CA LYS A 708 -26.86 7.88 14.14
C LYS A 708 -27.90 7.65 13.04
N GLY A 709 -27.71 6.64 12.20
CA GLY A 709 -28.60 6.34 11.08
C GLY A 709 -28.39 7.26 9.87
N GLN A 710 -27.33 8.08 9.86
CA GLN A 710 -27.07 8.97 8.73
C GLN A 710 -26.32 8.22 7.65
N THR A 711 -26.78 8.37 6.40
CA THR A 711 -26.30 7.56 5.29
C THR A 711 -25.54 8.38 4.27
N THR A 712 -24.28 8.02 4.02
CA THR A 712 -23.50 8.49 2.88
C THR A 712 -23.59 7.47 1.75
N ARG A 713 -23.78 7.94 0.51
CA ARG A 713 -23.87 7.10 -0.68
C ARG A 713 -22.75 7.42 -1.67
N LEU A 714 -22.15 6.39 -2.23
CA LEU A 714 -21.11 6.44 -3.25
C LEU A 714 -21.63 5.76 -4.51
N LEU A 715 -21.57 6.47 -5.63
CA LEU A 715 -21.73 5.89 -6.96
C LEU A 715 -20.35 5.71 -7.57
N ARG A 716 -20.20 4.63 -8.35
CA ARG A 716 -18.94 4.25 -8.97
C ARG A 716 -19.09 4.02 -10.46
N THR A 717 -18.01 4.23 -11.21
CA THR A 717 -17.92 3.87 -12.63
C THR A 717 -17.74 2.36 -12.79
N ALA A 718 -17.76 1.86 -14.03
CA ALA A 718 -17.44 0.47 -14.33
C ALA A 718 -15.99 0.08 -13.92
N ARG A 719 -15.07 1.04 -13.85
CA ARG A 719 -13.72 0.84 -13.28
C ARG A 719 -13.69 0.85 -11.74
N GLY A 720 -14.80 1.13 -11.07
CA GLY A 720 -14.85 1.27 -9.62
C GLY A 720 -14.42 2.65 -9.10
N LEU A 721 -14.12 3.61 -9.97
CA LEU A 721 -13.79 4.99 -9.59
C LEU A 721 -15.01 5.68 -8.99
N PRO A 722 -14.87 6.55 -7.96
CA PRO A 722 -15.98 7.37 -7.50
C PRO A 722 -16.51 8.24 -8.65
N SER A 723 -17.80 8.17 -8.95
CA SER A 723 -18.48 9.06 -9.90
C SER A 723 -19.34 10.09 -9.19
N SER A 724 -19.83 9.76 -7.99
CA SER A 724 -20.58 10.67 -7.15
C SER A 724 -20.51 10.28 -5.69
N ARG A 725 -20.48 11.29 -4.81
CA ARG A 725 -20.74 11.12 -3.37
C ARG A 725 -21.97 11.96 -2.99
N GLN A 726 -22.87 11.36 -2.24
CA GLN A 726 -23.99 12.05 -1.61
C GLN A 726 -23.86 11.90 -0.10
N ASP A 727 -23.88 13.02 0.62
CA ASP A 727 -23.87 13.01 2.08
C ASP A 727 -25.27 12.74 2.66
N ALA A 728 -25.35 12.64 3.99
CA ALA A 728 -26.61 12.39 4.69
C ALA A 728 -27.64 13.54 4.59
N LYS A 729 -27.19 14.75 4.25
CA LYS A 729 -28.05 15.92 4.01
C LYS A 729 -28.56 15.95 2.55
N GLY A 730 -28.15 15.00 1.72
CA GLY A 730 -28.51 14.89 0.32
C GLY A 730 -27.63 15.72 -0.62
N GLN A 731 -26.62 16.42 -0.11
CA GLN A 731 -25.68 17.23 -0.90
C GLN A 731 -24.80 16.31 -1.73
N ARG A 732 -24.53 16.70 -2.97
CA ARG A 732 -23.92 15.82 -3.97
C ARG A 732 -22.67 16.45 -4.58
N ILE A 733 -21.58 15.69 -4.57
CA ILE A 733 -20.34 15.98 -5.30
C ILE A 733 -20.20 14.95 -6.43
N ARG A 734 -20.05 15.42 -7.67
CA ARG A 734 -19.74 14.60 -8.84
C ARG A 734 -18.24 14.68 -9.14
N TYR A 735 -17.68 13.55 -9.56
CA TYR A 735 -16.28 13.42 -9.96
C TYR A 735 -16.24 13.25 -11.47
N GLU A 736 -15.46 14.08 -12.15
CA GLU A 736 -15.30 14.05 -13.60
C GLU A 736 -13.85 13.69 -13.93
N TYR A 737 -13.67 12.82 -14.93
CA TYR A 737 -12.36 12.32 -15.35
C TYR A 737 -12.17 12.56 -16.84
N ASP A 738 -10.92 12.70 -17.29
CA ASP A 738 -10.58 12.64 -18.71
C ASP A 738 -10.43 11.20 -19.21
N GLN A 739 -10.11 11.04 -20.50
CA GLN A 739 -9.94 9.73 -21.13
C GLN A 739 -8.71 8.95 -20.62
N ALA A 740 -7.72 9.64 -20.05
CA ALA A 740 -6.58 9.04 -19.35
C ALA A 740 -6.89 8.77 -17.87
N ILE A 741 -8.15 8.88 -17.46
CA ILE A 741 -8.64 8.53 -16.12
C ILE A 741 -8.10 9.46 -15.02
N ARG A 742 -7.73 10.69 -15.38
CA ARG A 742 -7.29 11.73 -14.43
C ARG A 742 -8.48 12.56 -13.98
N LEU A 743 -8.56 12.88 -12.68
CA LEU A 743 -9.64 13.69 -12.12
C LEU A 743 -9.55 15.13 -12.66
N THR A 744 -10.51 15.56 -13.47
CA THR A 744 -10.53 16.90 -14.09
C THR A 744 -11.45 17.88 -13.38
N ALA A 745 -12.50 17.39 -12.69
CA ALA A 745 -13.33 18.27 -11.88
C ALA A 745 -14.02 17.57 -10.69
N LEU A 746 -14.25 18.35 -9.63
CA LEU A 746 -15.23 18.09 -8.59
C LEU A 746 -16.37 19.10 -8.71
N VAL A 747 -17.57 18.63 -8.98
CA VAL A 747 -18.74 19.48 -9.21
C VAL A 747 -19.75 19.31 -8.09
N ASN A 748 -20.07 20.39 -7.39
CA ASN A 748 -21.04 20.37 -6.29
C ASN A 748 -22.49 20.44 -6.79
N GLU A 749 -23.45 20.45 -5.85
CA GLU A 749 -24.89 20.50 -6.11
C GLU A 749 -25.36 21.77 -6.86
N ASN A 750 -24.56 22.84 -6.79
CA ASN A 750 -24.83 24.11 -7.47
C ASN A 750 -24.16 24.21 -8.85
N ASN A 751 -23.61 23.11 -9.38
CA ASN A 751 -22.78 23.07 -10.58
C ASN A 751 -21.52 23.93 -10.51
N ALA A 752 -21.08 24.33 -9.31
CA ALA A 752 -19.79 24.96 -9.14
C ALA A 752 -18.70 23.89 -9.20
N ALA A 753 -17.62 24.17 -9.93
CA ALA A 753 -16.58 23.21 -10.24
C ALA A 753 -15.24 23.63 -9.62
N TYR A 754 -14.58 22.67 -8.98
CA TYR A 754 -13.15 22.70 -8.70
C TYR A 754 -12.44 21.94 -9.83
N GLN A 755 -11.60 22.60 -10.61
CA GLN A 755 -11.05 22.04 -11.85
C GLN A 755 -9.54 21.76 -11.73
N PHE A 756 -9.07 20.76 -12.48
CA PHE A 756 -7.68 20.32 -12.52
C PHE A 756 -7.21 20.20 -13.97
N ALA A 757 -5.96 20.57 -14.23
CA ALA A 757 -5.29 20.34 -15.51
C ALA A 757 -3.93 19.69 -15.30
N TYR A 758 -3.52 18.87 -16.27
CA TYR A 758 -2.32 18.03 -16.18
C TYR A 758 -1.41 18.24 -17.39
N ASP A 759 -0.12 17.99 -17.22
CA ASP A 759 0.83 17.92 -18.33
C ASP A 759 0.83 16.53 -19.01
N ALA A 760 1.75 16.34 -19.96
CA ALA A 760 1.93 15.08 -20.68
C ALA A 760 2.52 13.96 -19.82
N SER A 761 3.00 14.26 -18.62
CA SER A 761 3.54 13.31 -17.64
C SER A 761 2.51 12.98 -16.54
N ASP A 762 1.24 13.36 -16.73
CA ASP A 762 0.15 13.20 -15.77
C ASP A 762 0.35 13.96 -14.44
N ARG A 763 1.19 14.99 -14.42
CA ARG A 763 1.41 15.85 -13.26
C ARG A 763 0.45 17.03 -13.27
N LEU A 764 -0.08 17.39 -12.11
CA LEU A 764 -1.00 18.52 -11.94
C LEU A 764 -0.28 19.84 -12.23
N ILE A 765 -0.72 20.58 -13.24
CA ILE A 765 -0.14 21.89 -13.64
C ILE A 765 -1.08 23.07 -13.37
N GLU A 766 -2.38 22.84 -13.19
CA GLU A 766 -3.32 23.89 -12.79
C GLU A 766 -4.42 23.34 -11.88
N GLU A 767 -4.76 24.12 -10.85
CA GLU A 767 -5.99 23.97 -10.08
C GLU A 767 -6.80 25.26 -10.17
N LYS A 768 -8.10 25.15 -10.38
CA LYS A 768 -9.02 26.28 -10.31
C LYS A 768 -10.11 26.00 -9.31
N ARG A 769 -10.13 26.80 -8.24
CA ARG A 769 -11.12 26.71 -7.17
C ARG A 769 -12.46 27.31 -7.60
N ILE A 770 -13.50 27.02 -6.82
CA ILE A 770 -14.86 27.57 -7.01
C ILE A 770 -14.89 29.10 -6.90
N ASP A 771 -14.01 29.69 -6.09
CA ASP A 771 -13.83 31.15 -5.95
C ASP A 771 -12.97 31.78 -7.07
N ASN A 772 -12.65 31.01 -8.11
CA ASN A 772 -11.74 31.33 -9.21
C ASN A 772 -10.26 31.48 -8.84
N LEU A 773 -9.84 31.29 -7.58
CA LEU A 773 -8.40 31.25 -7.26
C LEU A 773 -7.76 30.14 -8.10
N THR A 774 -6.81 30.55 -8.95
CA THR A 774 -6.09 29.64 -9.84
C THR A 774 -4.69 29.43 -9.29
N ARG A 775 -4.25 28.17 -9.23
CA ARG A 775 -2.87 27.81 -8.90
C ARG A 775 -2.25 27.12 -10.09
N ARG A 776 -1.03 27.49 -10.46
CA ARG A 776 -0.25 26.84 -11.49
C ARG A 776 1.04 26.28 -10.94
N PHE A 777 1.42 25.09 -11.39
CA PHE A 777 2.55 24.35 -10.90
C PHE A 777 3.56 24.14 -12.03
N SER A 778 4.86 24.25 -11.72
CA SER A 778 5.94 23.95 -12.65
C SER A 778 6.90 22.95 -12.02
N TYR A 779 7.43 22.04 -12.82
CA TYR A 779 8.29 20.94 -12.39
C TYR A 779 9.63 20.96 -13.13
N ASN A 780 10.67 20.39 -12.52
CA ASN A 780 11.91 20.06 -13.23
C ASN A 780 11.82 18.70 -13.93
N LEU A 781 12.90 18.29 -14.60
CA LEU A 781 12.98 16.99 -15.30
C LEU A 781 12.87 15.79 -14.36
N GLY A 782 13.35 15.91 -13.11
CA GLY A 782 13.18 14.90 -12.07
C GLY A 782 11.76 14.81 -11.50
N GLY A 783 10.82 15.62 -11.98
CA GLY A 783 9.43 15.62 -11.52
C GLY A 783 9.17 16.39 -10.23
N HIS A 784 10.15 17.15 -9.74
CA HIS A 784 10.00 17.94 -8.52
C HIS A 784 9.44 19.35 -8.79
N LEU A 785 8.53 19.80 -7.94
CA LEU A 785 7.91 21.13 -8.02
C LEU A 785 8.96 22.25 -7.81
N THR A 786 9.10 23.12 -8.80
CA THR A 786 10.03 24.27 -8.82
C THR A 786 9.33 25.62 -8.71
N ARG A 787 8.04 25.70 -9.04
CA ARG A 787 7.28 26.96 -8.93
C ARG A 787 5.80 26.72 -8.69
N VAL A 788 5.21 27.59 -7.87
CA VAL A 788 3.75 27.76 -7.73
C VAL A 788 3.39 29.22 -8.03
N GLU A 789 2.45 29.44 -8.93
CA GLU A 789 1.83 30.74 -9.18
C GLU A 789 0.39 30.71 -8.68
N GLU A 790 -0.01 31.68 -7.84
CA GLU A 790 -1.37 31.88 -7.36
C GLU A 790 -1.94 33.14 -7.99
N ILE A 791 -3.09 33.01 -8.65
CA ILE A 791 -3.79 34.10 -9.34
C ILE A 791 -5.18 34.24 -8.72
N GLY A 792 -5.37 35.29 -7.93
CA GLY A 792 -6.67 35.64 -7.36
C GLY A 792 -7.55 36.42 -8.34
N TYR A 793 -8.82 36.55 -8.01
CA TYR A 793 -9.77 37.39 -8.75
C TYR A 793 -10.49 38.31 -7.77
N GLY A 794 -10.19 39.60 -7.86
CA GLY A 794 -10.81 40.63 -7.03
C GLY A 794 -12.15 41.11 -7.61
N GLU A 795 -12.97 41.74 -6.76
CA GLU A 795 -14.31 42.25 -7.12
C GLU A 795 -14.28 43.29 -8.27
N ARG A 796 -13.14 43.92 -8.53
CA ARG A 796 -12.95 44.94 -9.58
C ARG A 796 -12.22 44.41 -10.83
N ALA A 797 -12.31 43.11 -11.09
CA ALA A 797 -11.54 42.42 -12.14
C ALA A 797 -10.01 42.51 -11.98
N GLU A 798 -9.53 42.82 -10.77
CA GLU A 798 -8.12 42.74 -10.41
C GLU A 798 -7.67 41.27 -10.43
N ARG A 799 -6.44 41.03 -10.90
CA ARG A 799 -5.82 39.71 -10.92
C ARG A 799 -4.53 39.74 -10.10
N PRO A 800 -4.60 39.81 -8.77
CA PRO A 800 -3.41 39.73 -7.94
C PRO A 800 -2.70 38.41 -8.21
N GLN A 801 -1.39 38.50 -8.44
CA GLN A 801 -0.52 37.36 -8.70
C GLN A 801 0.54 37.27 -7.62
N ARG A 802 0.75 36.07 -7.12
CA ARG A 802 1.88 35.72 -6.26
C ARG A 802 2.58 34.52 -6.89
N HIS A 803 3.90 34.50 -6.87
CA HIS A 803 4.63 33.26 -7.16
C HIS A 803 5.52 32.89 -5.98
N THR A 804 5.78 31.60 -5.87
CA THR A 804 6.76 31.00 -4.97
C THR A 804 7.64 30.08 -5.80
N GLU A 805 8.95 30.23 -5.70
CA GLU A 805 9.94 29.37 -6.34
C GLU A 805 10.57 28.43 -5.31
N PHE A 806 11.00 27.26 -5.77
CA PHE A 806 11.58 26.21 -4.96
C PHE A 806 12.89 25.73 -5.59
N GLU A 807 14.00 25.91 -4.88
CA GLU A 807 15.30 25.32 -5.20
C GLU A 807 15.40 23.95 -4.51
N ARG A 808 15.95 22.95 -5.19
CA ARG A 808 16.03 21.57 -4.67
C ARG A 808 17.38 20.94 -4.97
N ASP A 809 17.77 19.96 -4.17
CA ASP A 809 18.95 19.13 -4.43
C ASP A 809 18.66 18.00 -5.44
N THR A 810 19.68 17.18 -5.71
CA THR A 810 19.61 16.07 -6.68
C THR A 810 18.69 14.93 -6.27
N ILE A 811 18.21 14.90 -5.02
CA ILE A 811 17.23 13.92 -4.55
C ILE A 811 15.87 14.56 -4.27
N GLY A 812 15.69 15.82 -4.68
CA GLY A 812 14.42 16.53 -4.59
C GLY A 812 14.12 17.19 -3.25
N ARG A 813 15.04 17.17 -2.27
CA ARG A 813 14.84 17.89 -1.00
C ARG A 813 14.83 19.39 -1.25
N LEU A 814 13.99 20.11 -0.52
CA LEU A 814 13.84 21.56 -0.67
C LEU A 814 15.07 22.25 -0.10
N LEU A 815 15.88 22.93 -0.91
CA LEU A 815 17.03 23.72 -0.45
C LEU A 815 16.65 25.16 -0.15
N ALA A 816 15.76 25.75 -0.95
CA ALA A 816 15.27 27.09 -0.71
C ALA A 816 13.84 27.29 -1.21
N LYS A 817 13.10 28.17 -0.54
CA LYS A 817 11.78 28.66 -0.95
C LYS A 817 11.83 30.17 -1.07
N LEU A 818 11.50 30.70 -2.23
CA LEU A 818 11.61 32.12 -2.53
C LEU A 818 10.24 32.70 -2.88
N ASN A 819 9.93 33.88 -2.36
CA ASN A 819 8.79 34.69 -2.81
C ASN A 819 9.16 36.17 -2.74
N ALA A 820 8.21 37.05 -3.06
CA ALA A 820 8.42 38.50 -3.06
C ALA A 820 8.89 39.06 -1.70
N ASP A 821 8.58 38.37 -0.60
CA ASP A 821 8.77 38.85 0.77
C ASP A 821 10.03 38.27 1.42
N ALA A 822 10.41 37.02 1.12
CA ALA A 822 11.57 36.36 1.72
C ALA A 822 12.13 35.19 0.90
N ARG A 823 13.40 34.86 1.17
CA ARG A 823 14.04 33.57 0.90
C ARG A 823 14.04 32.76 2.19
N GLN A 824 13.72 31.47 2.13
CA GLN A 824 13.83 30.52 3.23
C GLN A 824 14.77 29.41 2.80
N ASP A 825 15.93 29.28 3.44
CA ASP A 825 16.90 28.23 3.17
C ASP A 825 16.72 27.06 4.15
N TYR A 826 16.93 25.85 3.67
CA TYR A 826 16.72 24.60 4.39
C TYR A 826 18.00 23.76 4.33
N THR A 827 18.39 23.18 5.46
CA THR A 827 19.56 22.29 5.52
C THR A 827 19.16 20.94 6.11
N TYR A 828 19.90 19.88 5.75
CA TYR A 828 19.58 18.51 6.13
C TYR A 828 20.83 17.75 6.55
N ASP A 829 20.65 16.70 7.33
CA ASP A 829 21.69 15.71 7.57
C ASP A 829 21.67 14.58 6.51
N ASP A 830 22.57 13.61 6.69
CA ASP A 830 22.70 12.44 5.83
C ASP A 830 21.52 11.45 5.98
N GLY A 831 20.67 11.61 7.00
CA GLY A 831 19.43 10.86 7.22
C GLY A 831 18.20 11.53 6.60
N ASP A 832 18.39 12.63 5.86
CA ASP A 832 17.34 13.49 5.27
C ASP A 832 16.45 14.18 6.31
N ARG A 833 16.94 14.37 7.53
CA ARG A 833 16.24 15.11 8.58
C ARG A 833 16.59 16.60 8.47
N LEU A 834 15.59 17.46 8.67
CA LEU A 834 15.73 18.91 8.52
C LEU A 834 16.52 19.50 9.69
N LEU A 835 17.72 20.02 9.45
CA LEU A 835 18.57 20.61 10.48
C LEU A 835 18.29 22.09 10.75
N SER A 836 17.95 22.87 9.72
CA SER A 836 17.63 24.28 9.92
C SER A 836 16.67 24.84 8.89
N ILE A 837 15.94 25.88 9.28
CA ILE A 837 15.21 26.78 8.38
C ILE A 837 15.68 28.21 8.68
N GLU A 838 16.20 28.90 7.67
CA GLU A 838 16.63 30.30 7.79
C GLU A 838 15.83 31.19 6.85
N ARG A 839 15.06 32.12 7.40
CA ARG A 839 14.32 33.12 6.62
C ARG A 839 15.14 34.40 6.52
N GLN A 840 15.41 34.83 5.29
CA GLN A 840 16.01 36.12 4.96
C GLN A 840 14.97 36.99 4.21
N PRO A 841 14.50 38.10 4.79
CA PRO A 841 13.51 38.96 4.17
C PRO A 841 14.12 39.78 3.02
N THR A 842 13.37 39.92 1.93
CA THR A 842 13.72 40.82 0.82
C THR A 842 13.57 42.28 1.25
N ALA A 843 14.05 43.22 0.42
CA ALA A 843 13.80 44.65 0.66
C ALA A 843 12.29 44.99 0.70
N HIS A 844 11.45 44.24 -0.02
CA HIS A 844 10.00 44.39 0.05
C HIS A 844 9.45 43.80 1.35
N GLY A 845 9.84 42.58 1.71
CA GLY A 845 9.44 41.95 2.97
C GLY A 845 9.81 42.75 4.20
N LYS A 846 11.00 43.38 4.24
CA LYS A 846 11.40 44.28 5.33
C LYS A 846 10.44 45.46 5.49
N LYS A 847 9.90 46.01 4.40
CA LYS A 847 8.87 47.08 4.46
C LYS A 847 7.52 46.57 4.97
N LEU A 848 7.22 45.29 4.76
CA LEU A 848 6.04 44.61 5.30
C LEU A 848 6.23 44.09 6.73
N GLY A 849 7.39 44.34 7.35
CA GLY A 849 7.70 43.90 8.71
C GLY A 849 8.18 42.45 8.81
N VAL A 850 8.52 41.81 7.70
CA VAL A 850 9.14 40.47 7.72
C VAL A 850 10.56 40.59 8.26
N SER A 851 10.85 39.86 9.32
CA SER A 851 12.17 39.80 9.94
C SER A 851 12.93 38.54 9.55
N GLU A 852 14.24 38.60 9.74
CA GLU A 852 15.11 37.43 9.78
C GLU A 852 14.64 36.49 10.90
N GLU A 853 14.72 35.20 10.66
CA GLU A 853 14.36 34.15 11.62
C GLU A 853 15.14 32.90 11.30
N LYS A 854 15.64 32.23 12.35
CA LYS A 854 16.31 30.95 12.22
C LYS A 854 15.69 29.94 13.16
N LEU A 855 15.41 28.76 12.63
CA LEU A 855 14.99 27.57 13.36
C LEU A 855 16.10 26.53 13.20
N ASP A 856 16.54 25.94 14.30
CA ASP A 856 17.51 24.85 14.30
C ASP A 856 16.91 23.62 14.98
N PHE A 857 17.13 22.44 14.41
CA PHE A 857 16.62 21.16 14.90
C PHE A 857 17.80 20.21 15.16
N SER A 858 17.63 19.33 16.14
CA SER A 858 18.60 18.27 16.43
C SER A 858 17.88 16.97 16.68
N TYR A 859 18.49 15.87 16.25
CA TYR A 859 17.92 14.54 16.32
C TYR A 859 18.86 13.57 17.02
N ASP A 860 18.30 12.53 17.63
CA ASP A 860 19.08 11.37 18.05
C ASP A 860 19.28 10.37 16.88
N LEU A 861 19.96 9.26 17.15
CA LEU A 861 20.24 8.21 16.15
C LEU A 861 19.00 7.43 15.67
N LEU A 862 17.85 7.55 16.36
CA LEU A 862 16.56 7.04 15.85
C LEU A 862 15.82 8.06 14.99
N GLY A 863 16.37 9.26 14.82
CA GLY A 863 15.73 10.36 14.11
C GLY A 863 14.63 11.04 14.90
N ARG A 864 14.56 10.85 16.22
CA ARG A 864 13.61 11.56 17.08
C ARG A 864 14.13 12.97 17.35
N LEU A 865 13.24 13.96 17.28
CA LEU A 865 13.59 15.37 17.52
C LEU A 865 13.94 15.56 19.00
N ILE A 866 15.20 15.82 19.34
CA ILE A 866 15.65 16.04 20.73
C ILE A 866 15.75 17.52 21.09
N LYS A 867 15.81 18.40 20.09
CA LYS A 867 15.87 19.84 20.31
C LYS A 867 15.32 20.63 19.13
N GLU A 868 14.57 21.69 19.43
CA GLU A 868 14.19 22.74 18.49
C GLU A 868 14.60 24.08 19.09
N THR A 869 15.28 24.93 18.32
CA THR A 869 15.70 26.27 18.74
C THR A 869 15.08 27.31 17.83
N THR A 870 14.35 28.25 18.43
CA THR A 870 13.73 29.39 17.73
C THR A 870 14.26 30.71 18.30
N PRO A 871 13.95 31.88 17.70
CA PRO A 871 14.31 33.17 18.29
C PRO A 871 13.70 33.40 19.68
N GLN A 872 12.64 32.67 20.05
CA GLN A 872 11.98 32.74 21.35
C GLN A 872 12.63 31.79 22.39
N GLY A 873 13.60 30.97 21.98
CA GLY A 873 14.39 30.09 22.82
C GLY A 873 14.31 28.62 22.38
N ALA A 874 14.78 27.70 23.22
CA ALA A 874 14.90 26.29 22.84
C ALA A 874 13.89 25.40 23.56
N LEU A 875 13.29 24.48 22.81
CA LEU A 875 12.57 23.31 23.31
C LEU A 875 13.52 22.11 23.30
N SER A 876 13.44 21.25 24.31
CA SER A 876 14.18 19.98 24.34
C SER A 876 13.27 18.84 24.73
N TYR A 877 13.49 17.69 24.11
CA TYR A 877 12.63 16.52 24.19
C TYR A 877 13.46 15.33 24.66
N ASP A 878 13.02 14.72 25.76
CA ASP A 878 13.61 13.49 26.27
C ASP A 878 12.65 12.34 26.03
N TYR A 879 13.18 11.21 25.60
CA TYR A 879 12.42 10.02 25.28
C TYR A 879 12.88 8.83 26.12
N ASP A 880 11.96 7.94 26.44
CA ASP A 880 12.29 6.63 26.97
C ASP A 880 12.83 5.68 25.87
N PRO A 881 13.34 4.49 26.24
CA PRO A 881 13.77 3.46 25.29
C PRO A 881 12.69 2.94 24.33
N LEU A 882 11.41 3.22 24.59
CA LEU A 882 10.27 2.83 23.74
C LEU A 882 9.81 3.98 22.84
N SER A 883 10.56 5.10 22.82
CA SER A 883 10.23 6.31 22.07
C SER A 883 8.98 7.05 22.53
N ASN A 884 8.57 6.84 23.79
CA ASN A 884 7.59 7.72 24.42
C ASN A 884 8.29 9.01 24.88
N LEU A 885 7.68 10.16 24.62
CA LEU A 885 8.17 11.44 25.12
C LEU A 885 7.99 11.50 26.64
N THR A 886 9.07 11.49 27.40
CA THR A 886 9.00 11.51 28.88
C THR A 886 9.03 12.91 29.45
N THR A 887 9.77 13.81 28.80
CA THR A 887 9.97 15.18 29.28
C THR A 887 10.03 16.15 28.10
N LEU A 888 9.26 17.23 28.21
CA LEU A 888 9.40 18.43 27.38
C LEU A 888 9.96 19.56 28.24
N THR A 889 11.11 20.11 27.83
CA THR A 889 11.72 21.29 28.46
C THR A 889 11.38 22.53 27.65
N LEU A 890 10.70 23.49 28.28
CA LEU A 890 10.29 24.75 27.68
C LEU A 890 11.46 25.75 27.61
N PRO A 891 11.37 26.82 26.78
CA PRO A 891 12.43 27.83 26.67
C PRO A 891 12.76 28.56 27.98
N THR A 892 11.81 28.56 28.91
CA THR A 892 11.94 29.13 30.26
C THR A 892 12.67 28.22 31.26
N GLY A 893 13.03 26.99 30.85
CA GLY A 893 13.62 25.95 31.69
C GLY A 893 12.60 25.15 32.50
N GLN A 894 11.30 25.35 32.28
CA GLN A 894 10.25 24.53 32.91
C GLN A 894 10.18 23.14 32.26
N HIS A 895 9.99 22.11 33.08
CA HIS A 895 9.85 20.72 32.62
C HIS A 895 8.40 20.26 32.73
N LEU A 896 7.88 19.69 31.65
CA LEU A 896 6.62 18.95 31.62
C LEU A 896 6.96 17.46 31.56
N ASN A 897 6.70 16.73 32.64
CA ASN A 897 7.05 15.31 32.79
C ASN A 897 5.82 14.41 32.68
N HIS A 898 6.03 13.15 32.29
CA HIS A 898 5.01 12.10 32.18
C HIS A 898 3.89 12.47 31.19
N LEU A 899 4.29 12.79 29.95
CA LEU A 899 3.41 13.22 28.86
C LEU A 899 2.77 12.06 28.09
#